data_AF-A0A956HTH5-F1
#
_entry.id   AF-A0A956HTH5-F1
#
_cell.length_a   1.000
_cell.length_b   1.000
_cell.length_c   1.000
_cell.angle_alpha   90.00
_cell.angle_beta   90.00
_cell.angle_gamma   90.00
#
_symmetry.space_group_name_H-M   'P 1'
#
loop_
_entity.id
_entity.type
_entity.pdbx_description
1 polymer ?
#
loop_
_entity_poly.entity_id
_entity_poly.type
_entity_poly.pdbx_seq_one_letter_code
_entity_poly.pdbx_strand_id
1 'polypeptide(L)'
;MRDYDARKPTATTDPNGGYVLGFTWNDVETGDFEVVVTDSSSAELGRSVVLFGLSEGKYQVDVVAGAQSYRGRSEYRRVAKVVEPLAWDAGSPIAAAALALADVDYLANKAQFSASVITTFIHAHRLAELTGGSITADAFYGMLREGLSPELGELLAQGPAVQRAALERAIGRNLIDDPGTPVLDATITALDALAIDVAVWSDPVSGDRSKFRVMIDSADRDAAEGAESTQRAFLAKYANHEGDLDTFWAAVIADPGLGQDVHDTYKWSLQIQALSNGHQPLVDALQAKRNDAMDPISSFEDLATIDVEGWKTLISGGIGVPDSIPSEWDPADRVQRYAETIARLVSDAVPTRVVHERITRDAAEINGAADLDTFFTQNPGFDLRGEAFQRYLAANPTALDTVPTTDGRRDSCAGNLAALQRLSYVAPRGSTYDTIKPLYIAGIHSAADIDAIGPVAFVRRFAANFGAGELGKVRARAVYDRASHVYSMTVALLAKYAPAFNKVSPGVVSKNTLPASTPDLEALFGAMDYCGCEHCRSVFSPGAYMVDLLQFLRQQPGTSTDALSDLQARRPDLTKIDLSCANANTPLPYIDLVNELLETRVSQDPAPSDDDWQTTWTAQDLALRPEHRHAQAYVALSAAAYPWHLPFELDRSEADLYLDELGV
;
A
#
# COMPACT_ATOMS: atom_id res chain seq x y z
N MET A 1 61.61 5.23 -26.55
CA MET A 1 61.31 6.52 -27.22
C MET A 1 62.05 6.50 -28.54
N ARG A 2 61.34 6.19 -29.63
CA ARG A 2 61.86 6.41 -30.99
C ARG A 2 61.59 7.87 -31.32
N ASP A 3 62.60 8.56 -31.81
CA ASP A 3 62.53 9.95 -32.22
C ASP A 3 61.74 10.02 -33.54
N TYR A 4 60.48 10.45 -33.48
CA TYR A 4 59.55 10.54 -34.62
C TYR A 4 59.65 11.90 -35.32
N ASP A 5 60.87 12.45 -35.47
CA ASP A 5 61.08 13.79 -36.00
C ASP A 5 61.56 13.80 -37.46
N ALA A 6 60.91 12.99 -38.30
CA ALA A 6 61.05 13.03 -39.75
C ALA A 6 59.88 13.81 -40.37
N ARG A 7 60.13 15.09 -40.69
CA ARG A 7 59.41 15.94 -41.66
C ARG A 7 57.88 15.81 -41.69
N LYS A 8 57.20 16.50 -40.77
CA LYS A 8 55.73 16.64 -40.80
C LYS A 8 55.30 17.58 -41.93
N PRO A 9 54.55 17.13 -42.95
CA PRO A 9 53.90 18.04 -43.88
C PRO A 9 52.85 18.84 -43.10
N THR A 10 52.82 20.16 -43.28
CA THR A 10 51.84 21.05 -42.64
C THR A 10 51.05 21.79 -43.72
N ALA A 11 49.75 21.96 -43.51
CA ALA A 11 48.87 22.74 -44.38
C ALA A 11 47.98 23.65 -43.53
N THR A 12 47.63 24.83 -44.06
CA THR A 12 46.70 25.75 -43.42
C THR A 12 45.29 25.47 -43.93
N THR A 13 44.33 25.38 -43.02
CA THR A 13 42.91 25.22 -43.37
C THR A 13 42.39 26.45 -44.12
N ASP A 14 41.52 26.24 -45.10
CA ASP A 14 40.76 27.29 -45.76
C ASP A 14 39.65 27.85 -44.82
N PRO A 15 38.95 28.94 -45.20
CA PRO A 15 37.88 29.51 -44.38
C PRO A 15 36.70 28.57 -44.08
N ASN A 16 36.57 27.46 -44.80
CA ASN A 16 35.55 26.44 -44.59
C ASN A 16 36.09 25.23 -43.79
N GLY A 17 37.32 25.30 -43.27
CA GLY A 17 37.97 24.23 -42.53
C GLY A 17 38.58 23.13 -43.41
N GLY A 18 38.57 23.28 -44.73
CA GLY A 18 39.15 22.32 -45.68
C GLY A 18 40.67 22.44 -45.75
N TYR A 19 41.37 21.30 -45.90
CA TYR A 19 42.82 21.26 -46.08
C TYR A 19 43.22 20.09 -46.97
N VAL A 20 44.38 20.20 -47.62
CA VAL A 20 45.01 19.11 -48.38
C VAL A 20 46.44 18.96 -47.91
N LEU A 21 46.74 17.82 -47.29
CA LEU A 21 48.10 17.43 -46.91
C LEU A 21 48.66 16.46 -47.97
N GLY A 22 49.74 16.85 -48.63
CA GLY A 22 50.51 15.99 -49.52
C GLY A 22 51.80 15.51 -48.86
N PHE A 23 52.14 14.23 -49.00
CA PHE A 23 53.41 13.67 -48.53
C PHE A 23 53.91 12.58 -49.49
N THR A 24 55.20 12.23 -49.37
CA THR A 24 55.85 11.17 -50.16
C THR A 24 56.09 9.92 -49.33
N TRP A 25 55.78 8.74 -49.87
CA TRP A 25 55.90 7.44 -49.18
C TRP A 25 57.33 7.04 -48.82
N ASN A 26 58.33 7.72 -49.37
CA ASN A 26 59.75 7.46 -49.06
C ASN A 26 60.15 7.86 -47.63
N ASP A 27 59.26 8.55 -46.89
CA ASP A 27 59.56 9.12 -45.57
C ASP A 27 58.84 8.40 -44.39
N VAL A 28 58.11 7.29 -44.63
CA VAL A 28 57.24 6.66 -43.61
C VAL A 28 57.40 5.14 -43.54
N GLU A 29 57.74 4.58 -42.37
CA GLU A 29 58.03 3.15 -42.17
C GLU A 29 56.80 2.23 -42.09
N THR A 30 55.66 2.70 -41.57
CA THR A 30 54.50 1.83 -41.26
C THR A 30 53.20 2.17 -41.98
N GLY A 31 53.15 3.29 -42.72
CA GLY A 31 51.93 3.77 -43.37
C GLY A 31 50.80 4.15 -42.41
N ASP A 32 51.13 4.35 -41.13
CA ASP A 32 50.19 4.80 -40.11
C ASP A 32 50.29 6.30 -39.90
N PHE A 33 49.16 7.00 -39.88
CA PHE A 33 49.11 8.46 -39.82
C PHE A 33 48.17 8.97 -38.73
N GLU A 34 48.56 10.07 -38.10
CA GLU A 34 47.69 10.87 -37.22
C GLU A 34 47.79 12.34 -37.65
N VAL A 35 46.65 13.00 -37.81
CA VAL A 35 46.57 14.42 -38.16
C VAL A 35 46.26 15.22 -36.91
N VAL A 36 47.11 16.19 -36.60
CA VAL A 36 46.93 17.11 -35.47
C VAL A 36 46.64 18.51 -36.03
N VAL A 37 45.55 19.11 -35.58
CA VAL A 37 45.17 20.49 -35.89
C VAL A 37 45.60 21.36 -34.73
N THR A 38 46.34 22.44 -35.01
CA THR A 38 46.82 23.39 -33.99
C THR A 38 46.36 24.80 -34.31
N ASP A 39 46.28 25.66 -33.30
CA ASP A 39 46.07 27.10 -33.49
C ASP A 39 47.38 27.80 -33.92
N SER A 40 47.31 29.13 -34.07
CA SER A 40 48.46 29.97 -34.43
C SER A 40 49.55 30.03 -33.36
N SER A 41 49.27 29.57 -32.14
CA SER A 41 50.22 29.44 -31.02
C SER A 41 50.82 28.03 -30.89
N SER A 42 50.51 27.14 -31.84
CA SER A 42 50.86 25.71 -31.80
C SER A 42 50.17 24.92 -30.67
N ALA A 43 49.10 25.45 -30.09
CA ALA A 43 48.25 24.70 -29.17
C ALA A 43 47.38 23.73 -29.95
N GLU A 44 47.31 22.47 -29.52
CA GLU A 44 46.49 21.44 -30.15
C GLU A 44 45.00 21.79 -30.02
N LEU A 45 44.36 22.03 -31.17
CA LEU A 45 42.92 22.23 -31.29
C LEU A 45 42.19 20.92 -31.52
N GLY A 46 42.82 19.89 -32.08
CA GLY A 46 42.14 18.62 -32.33
C GLY A 46 43.04 17.58 -32.97
N ARG A 47 42.63 16.32 -32.93
CA ARG A 47 43.42 15.18 -33.40
C ARG A 47 42.53 14.14 -34.08
N SER A 48 42.98 13.61 -35.22
CA SER A 48 42.32 12.49 -35.88
C SER A 48 42.51 11.19 -35.11
N VAL A 49 41.70 10.18 -35.40
CA VAL A 49 42.07 8.80 -35.05
C VAL A 49 43.33 8.39 -35.83
N VAL A 50 44.09 7.43 -35.31
CA VAL A 50 45.22 6.84 -36.03
C VAL A 50 44.69 6.07 -37.24
N LEU A 51 45.13 6.47 -38.42
CA LEU A 51 44.82 5.84 -39.70
C LEU A 51 45.87 4.77 -39.96
N PHE A 52 45.51 3.51 -39.79
CA PHE A 52 46.46 2.41 -39.94
C PHE A 52 46.56 1.89 -41.37
N GLY A 53 47.78 1.57 -41.81
CA GLY A 53 48.03 0.83 -43.05
C GLY A 53 47.55 1.52 -44.32
N LEU A 54 47.64 2.85 -44.41
CA LEU A 54 47.32 3.58 -45.62
C LEU A 54 48.26 3.17 -46.77
N SER A 55 47.77 3.24 -48.00
CA SER A 55 48.53 3.00 -49.24
C SER A 55 48.49 4.23 -50.14
N GLU A 56 49.12 4.19 -51.33
CA GLU A 56 49.08 5.34 -52.24
C GLU A 56 47.64 5.70 -52.66
N GLY A 57 47.18 6.91 -52.33
CA GLY A 57 45.79 7.33 -52.55
C GLY A 57 45.42 8.67 -51.92
N LYS A 58 44.16 9.10 -52.13
CA LYS A 58 43.57 10.27 -51.44
C LYS A 58 42.67 9.78 -50.32
N TYR A 59 42.90 10.28 -49.11
CA TYR A 59 42.11 9.95 -47.92
C TYR A 59 41.51 11.23 -47.35
N GLN A 60 40.23 11.18 -47.01
CA GLN A 60 39.58 12.25 -46.27
C GLN A 60 39.77 12.02 -44.77
N VAL A 61 40.21 13.05 -44.06
CA VAL A 61 40.42 13.02 -42.61
C VAL A 61 39.67 14.20 -42.01
N ASP A 62 38.62 13.89 -41.25
CA ASP A 62 37.85 14.90 -40.53
C ASP A 62 38.40 14.99 -39.09
N VAL A 63 38.65 16.21 -38.62
CA VAL A 63 39.14 16.50 -37.26
C VAL A 63 38.21 17.53 -36.62
N VAL A 64 37.79 17.28 -35.37
CA VAL A 64 36.97 18.23 -34.59
C VAL A 64 37.90 19.17 -33.82
N ALA A 65 37.66 20.47 -33.91
CA ALA A 65 38.34 21.45 -33.07
C ALA A 65 37.69 21.46 -31.66
N GLY A 66 38.43 21.01 -30.65
CA GLY A 66 38.09 20.96 -29.23
C GLY A 66 38.82 19.81 -28.52
N ALA A 67 38.61 19.69 -27.20
CA ALA A 67 39.19 18.61 -26.38
C ALA A 67 38.58 17.20 -26.63
N GLN A 68 37.75 17.03 -27.66
CA GLN A 68 37.07 15.78 -27.96
C GLN A 68 37.69 15.10 -29.20
N SER A 69 37.96 13.80 -29.10
CA SER A 69 38.40 12.99 -30.24
C SER A 69 37.28 12.82 -31.27
N TYR A 70 37.60 12.90 -32.56
CA TYR A 70 36.63 12.63 -33.64
C TYR A 70 36.09 11.19 -33.51
N ARG A 71 34.78 11.06 -33.26
CA ARG A 71 34.11 9.77 -32.98
C ARG A 71 33.66 9.02 -34.24
N GLY A 72 33.88 9.59 -35.43
CA GLY A 72 33.33 9.07 -36.69
C GLY A 72 31.85 9.37 -36.86
N ARG A 73 31.28 8.94 -38.00
CA ARG A 73 29.84 9.06 -38.27
C ARG A 73 29.05 8.33 -37.19
N SER A 74 27.96 8.96 -36.72
CA SER A 74 27.02 8.34 -35.80
C SER A 74 26.50 7.01 -36.34
N GLU A 75 26.08 6.13 -35.44
CA GLU A 75 25.48 4.84 -35.82
C GLU A 75 24.32 5.02 -36.80
N TYR A 76 23.41 5.97 -36.54
CA TYR A 76 22.31 6.32 -37.45
C TYR A 76 22.81 6.63 -38.86
N ARG A 77 23.82 7.51 -39.02
CA ARG A 77 24.38 7.81 -40.36
C ARG A 77 25.08 6.62 -41.01
N ARG A 78 25.71 5.74 -40.23
CA ARG A 78 26.32 4.52 -40.79
C ARG A 78 25.25 3.55 -41.28
N VAL A 79 24.17 3.39 -40.53
CA VAL A 79 23.02 2.55 -40.91
C VAL A 79 22.34 3.12 -42.16
N ALA A 80 21.95 4.39 -42.15
CA ALA A 80 21.30 5.05 -43.29
C ALA A 80 22.12 4.91 -44.58
N LYS A 81 23.43 5.18 -44.54
CA LYS A 81 24.34 5.05 -45.69
C LYS A 81 24.32 3.67 -46.35
N VAL A 82 24.14 2.61 -45.55
CA VAL A 82 24.20 1.22 -46.04
C VAL A 82 22.81 0.68 -46.37
N VAL A 83 21.80 1.05 -45.59
CA VAL A 83 20.42 0.55 -45.76
C VAL A 83 19.71 1.24 -46.93
N GLU A 84 19.84 2.56 -47.08
CA GLU A 84 19.12 3.31 -48.13
C GLU A 84 19.43 2.80 -49.55
N PRO A 85 20.69 2.48 -49.93
CA PRO A 85 20.98 1.92 -51.25
C PRO A 85 20.49 0.48 -51.45
N LEU A 86 20.21 -0.25 -50.36
CA LEU A 86 19.72 -1.63 -50.38
C LEU A 86 18.18 -1.71 -50.41
N ALA A 87 17.51 -0.64 -49.98
CA ALA A 87 16.05 -0.52 -49.95
C ALA A 87 15.51 -0.11 -51.33
N TRP A 88 15.51 -1.05 -52.28
CA TRP A 88 15.04 -0.83 -53.65
C TRP A 88 14.09 -1.95 -54.09
N ASP A 89 13.00 -1.58 -54.75
CA ASP A 89 12.09 -2.52 -55.43
C ASP A 89 11.74 -2.01 -56.83
N ALA A 90 11.79 -2.91 -57.81
CA ALA A 90 11.45 -2.68 -59.22
C ALA A 90 12.06 -1.40 -59.86
N GLY A 91 13.24 -0.95 -59.40
CA GLY A 91 13.92 0.24 -59.92
C GLY A 91 13.55 1.56 -59.24
N SER A 92 12.80 1.52 -58.13
CA SER A 92 12.49 2.67 -57.29
C SER A 92 13.01 2.48 -55.86
N PRO A 93 13.51 3.53 -55.20
CA PRO A 93 13.87 3.47 -53.79
C PRO A 93 12.62 3.29 -52.92
N ILE A 94 12.70 2.39 -51.94
CA ILE A 94 11.68 2.20 -50.90
C ILE A 94 12.04 3.10 -49.72
N ALA A 95 11.09 3.92 -49.25
CA ALA A 95 11.29 4.71 -48.04
C ALA A 95 11.51 3.79 -46.84
N ALA A 96 12.41 4.17 -45.92
CA ALA A 96 12.75 3.33 -44.76
C ALA A 96 11.53 2.97 -43.89
N ALA A 97 10.52 3.84 -43.81
CA ALA A 97 9.27 3.59 -43.09
C ALA A 97 8.38 2.51 -43.75
N ALA A 98 8.46 2.38 -45.08
CA ALA A 98 7.68 1.43 -45.89
C ALA A 98 8.31 0.02 -45.97
N LEU A 99 9.52 -0.17 -45.44
CA LEU A 99 10.16 -1.48 -45.35
C LEU A 99 9.35 -2.42 -44.45
N ALA A 100 9.15 -3.67 -44.87
CA ALA A 100 8.42 -4.65 -44.10
C ALA A 100 9.33 -5.24 -43.01
N LEU A 101 8.73 -5.77 -41.93
CA LEU A 101 9.50 -6.47 -40.89
C LEU A 101 10.18 -7.75 -41.44
N ALA A 102 9.64 -8.34 -42.51
CA ALA A 102 10.25 -9.47 -43.20
C ALA A 102 11.58 -9.11 -43.90
N ASP A 103 11.82 -7.83 -44.21
CA ASP A 103 13.05 -7.36 -44.87
C ASP A 103 14.21 -7.19 -43.88
N VAL A 104 13.93 -7.22 -42.57
CA VAL A 104 14.92 -6.99 -41.51
C VAL A 104 16.07 -7.97 -41.58
N ASP A 105 15.80 -9.27 -41.72
CA ASP A 105 16.85 -10.30 -41.77
C ASP A 105 17.74 -10.13 -43.01
N TYR A 106 17.14 -9.81 -44.15
CA TYR A 106 17.89 -9.55 -45.38
C TYR A 106 18.79 -8.32 -45.23
N LEU A 107 18.24 -7.21 -44.75
CA LEU A 107 18.96 -5.95 -44.56
C LEU A 107 20.03 -6.07 -43.48
N ALA A 108 19.76 -6.74 -42.36
CA ALA A 108 20.74 -6.98 -41.30
C ALA A 108 21.95 -7.76 -41.82
N ASN A 109 21.71 -8.84 -42.56
CA ASN A 109 22.78 -9.64 -43.15
C ASN A 109 23.56 -8.89 -44.24
N LYS A 110 22.88 -8.12 -45.11
CA LYS A 110 23.56 -7.37 -46.18
C LYS A 110 24.30 -6.13 -45.67
N ALA A 111 23.70 -5.41 -44.73
CA ALA A 111 24.26 -4.19 -44.16
C ALA A 111 25.28 -4.47 -43.04
N GLN A 112 25.39 -5.73 -42.57
CA GLN A 112 26.27 -6.15 -41.48
C GLN A 112 25.98 -5.41 -40.17
N PHE A 113 24.70 -5.16 -39.90
CA PHE A 113 24.20 -4.65 -38.62
C PHE A 113 23.29 -5.70 -37.96
N SER A 114 23.07 -5.60 -36.64
CA SER A 114 22.14 -6.51 -35.97
C SER A 114 20.70 -6.25 -36.42
N ALA A 115 19.86 -7.29 -36.39
CA ALA A 115 18.44 -7.15 -36.69
C ALA A 115 17.77 -6.06 -35.85
N SER A 116 18.11 -5.98 -34.55
CA SER A 116 17.62 -4.93 -33.65
C SER A 116 17.95 -3.51 -34.14
N VAL A 117 19.17 -3.26 -34.61
CA VAL A 117 19.60 -1.95 -35.16
C VAL A 117 18.72 -1.56 -36.36
N ILE A 118 18.49 -2.50 -37.27
CA ILE A 118 17.68 -2.29 -38.48
C ILE A 118 16.21 -2.08 -38.13
N THR A 119 15.66 -2.89 -37.22
CA THR A 119 14.30 -2.73 -36.71
C THR A 119 14.12 -1.35 -36.08
N THR A 120 15.03 -0.91 -35.22
CA THR A 120 14.97 0.43 -34.61
C THR A 120 15.03 1.54 -35.66
N PHE A 121 15.86 1.39 -36.70
CA PHE A 121 15.92 2.33 -37.81
C PHE A 121 14.57 2.45 -38.53
N ILE A 122 13.95 1.32 -38.89
CA ILE A 122 12.63 1.31 -39.54
C ILE A 122 11.55 1.93 -38.63
N HIS A 123 11.50 1.56 -37.36
CA HIS A 123 10.53 2.14 -36.41
C HIS A 123 10.71 3.65 -36.24
N ALA A 124 11.95 4.13 -36.14
CA ALA A 124 12.23 5.56 -36.02
C ALA A 124 11.75 6.35 -37.24
N HIS A 125 11.90 5.80 -38.45
CA HIS A 125 11.36 6.40 -39.67
C HIS A 125 9.82 6.36 -39.72
N ARG A 126 9.19 5.28 -39.26
CA ARG A 126 7.72 5.21 -39.15
C ARG A 126 7.17 6.24 -38.17
N LEU A 127 7.83 6.43 -37.03
CA LEU A 127 7.45 7.46 -36.05
C LEU A 127 7.64 8.88 -36.62
N ALA A 128 8.74 9.14 -37.34
CA ALA A 128 8.95 10.41 -38.01
C ALA A 128 7.87 10.70 -39.06
N GLU A 129 7.47 9.69 -39.84
CA GLU A 129 6.37 9.83 -40.82
C GLU A 129 5.01 10.03 -40.13
N LEU A 130 4.72 9.25 -39.09
CA LEU A 130 3.48 9.35 -38.29
C LEU A 130 3.30 10.74 -37.68
N THR A 131 4.39 11.40 -37.32
CA THR A 131 4.40 12.74 -36.71
C THR A 131 4.54 13.87 -37.73
N GLY A 132 4.37 13.57 -39.03
CA GLY A 132 4.48 14.54 -40.11
C GLY A 132 5.87 15.17 -40.25
N GLY A 133 6.91 14.53 -39.71
CA GLY A 133 8.28 15.03 -39.71
C GLY A 133 8.58 16.11 -38.67
N SER A 134 7.66 16.36 -37.73
CA SER A 134 7.88 17.31 -36.61
C SER A 134 9.06 16.89 -35.73
N ILE A 135 9.26 15.59 -35.56
CA ILE A 135 10.42 14.98 -34.93
C ILE A 135 11.17 14.16 -35.98
N THR A 136 12.48 14.34 -36.04
CA THR A 136 13.33 13.69 -37.03
C THR A 136 13.56 12.21 -36.69
N ALA A 137 13.79 11.39 -37.72
CA ALA A 137 14.01 9.95 -37.54
C ALA A 137 15.28 9.64 -36.73
N ASP A 138 16.32 10.48 -36.79
CA ASP A 138 17.50 10.32 -35.94
C ASP A 138 17.17 10.55 -34.46
N ALA A 139 16.38 11.56 -34.12
CA ALA A 139 15.95 11.79 -32.73
C ALA A 139 15.16 10.60 -32.17
N PHE A 140 14.18 10.07 -32.92
CA PHE A 140 13.49 8.83 -32.53
C PHE A 140 14.45 7.66 -32.41
N TYR A 141 15.36 7.48 -33.37
CA TYR A 141 16.35 6.40 -33.34
C TYR A 141 17.19 6.44 -32.06
N GLY A 142 17.68 7.62 -31.67
CA GLY A 142 18.45 7.83 -30.45
C GLY A 142 17.65 7.44 -29.20
N MET A 143 16.41 7.91 -29.08
CA MET A 143 15.53 7.57 -27.95
C MET A 143 15.25 6.07 -27.84
N LEU A 144 14.91 5.42 -28.95
CA LEU A 144 14.64 3.98 -28.99
C LEU A 144 15.89 3.16 -28.61
N ARG A 145 17.08 3.59 -29.07
CA ARG A 145 18.34 2.93 -28.69
C ARG A 145 18.73 3.14 -27.24
N GLU A 146 18.20 4.15 -26.57
CA GLU A 146 18.34 4.39 -25.14
C GLU A 146 17.23 3.73 -24.30
N GLY A 147 16.40 2.88 -24.94
CA GLY A 147 15.43 2.01 -24.25
C GLY A 147 14.02 2.59 -24.14
N LEU A 148 13.71 3.71 -24.81
CA LEU A 148 12.34 4.20 -24.88
C LEU A 148 11.50 3.30 -25.80
N SER A 149 10.20 3.21 -25.52
CA SER A 149 9.26 2.34 -26.24
C SER A 149 9.13 2.73 -27.72
N PRO A 150 9.02 1.76 -28.66
CA PRO A 150 8.68 2.03 -30.06
C PRO A 150 7.23 2.45 -30.28
N GLU A 151 6.37 2.33 -29.26
CA GLU A 151 4.99 2.82 -29.30
C GLU A 151 4.96 4.32 -28.97
N LEU A 152 4.40 5.12 -29.89
CA LEU A 152 4.44 6.59 -29.79
C LEU A 152 3.85 7.10 -28.47
N GLY A 153 2.70 6.57 -28.05
CA GLY A 153 2.04 7.00 -26.82
C GLY A 153 2.87 6.73 -25.56
N GLU A 154 3.54 5.59 -25.49
CA GLU A 154 4.40 5.23 -24.34
C GLU A 154 5.69 6.04 -24.31
N LEU A 155 6.26 6.36 -25.48
CA LEU A 155 7.41 7.23 -25.62
C LEU A 155 7.09 8.66 -25.15
N LEU A 156 5.94 9.19 -25.58
CA LEU A 156 5.48 10.53 -25.21
C LEU A 156 5.14 10.63 -23.72
N ALA A 157 4.63 9.55 -23.11
CA ALA A 157 4.32 9.50 -21.67
C ALA A 157 5.55 9.53 -20.74
N GLN A 158 6.79 9.40 -21.25
CA GLN A 158 8.01 9.47 -20.42
C GLN A 158 8.33 10.89 -19.92
N GLY A 159 7.75 11.92 -20.54
CA GLY A 159 7.99 13.32 -20.20
C GLY A 159 9.31 13.91 -20.71
N PRO A 160 9.42 15.24 -20.74
CA PRO A 160 10.51 15.96 -21.42
C PRO A 160 11.89 15.72 -20.79
N ALA A 161 11.97 15.53 -19.47
CA ALA A 161 13.23 15.28 -18.78
C ALA A 161 13.86 13.92 -19.18
N VAL A 162 13.04 12.87 -19.26
CA VAL A 162 13.50 11.51 -19.64
C VAL A 162 13.88 11.48 -21.12
N GLN A 163 13.06 12.10 -21.99
CA GLN A 163 13.32 12.22 -23.43
C GLN A 163 14.61 13.00 -23.70
N ARG A 164 14.84 14.12 -23.01
CA ARG A 164 16.10 14.89 -23.09
C ARG A 164 17.29 14.06 -22.66
N ALA A 165 17.21 13.43 -21.49
CA ALA A 165 18.30 12.60 -20.99
C ALA A 165 18.62 11.42 -21.93
N ALA A 166 17.61 10.85 -22.60
CA ALA A 166 17.80 9.83 -23.62
C ALA A 166 18.56 10.38 -24.84
N LEU A 167 18.12 11.51 -25.40
CA LEU A 167 18.82 12.14 -26.54
C LEU A 167 20.27 12.52 -26.20
N GLU A 168 20.51 13.11 -25.03
CA GLU A 168 21.86 13.46 -24.56
C GLU A 168 22.76 12.22 -24.40
N ARG A 169 22.22 11.11 -23.89
CA ARG A 169 22.96 9.83 -23.83
C ARG A 169 23.23 9.27 -25.22
N ALA A 170 22.27 9.35 -26.13
CA ALA A 170 22.42 8.88 -27.51
C ALA A 170 23.53 9.66 -28.25
N ILE A 171 23.57 10.98 -28.08
CA ILE A 171 24.66 11.84 -28.57
C ILE A 171 25.98 11.45 -27.91
N GLY A 172 25.99 11.32 -26.58
CA GLY A 172 27.16 10.93 -25.79
C GLY A 172 27.76 9.58 -26.18
N ARG A 173 26.97 8.66 -26.73
CA ARG A 173 27.38 7.34 -27.24
C ARG A 173 27.62 7.31 -28.76
N ASN A 174 27.51 8.44 -29.45
CA ASN A 174 27.63 8.54 -30.90
C ASN A 174 26.62 7.65 -31.67
N LEU A 175 25.41 7.49 -31.11
CA LEU A 175 24.31 6.80 -31.78
C LEU A 175 23.64 7.69 -32.82
N ILE A 176 23.53 8.98 -32.51
CA ILE A 176 23.05 10.07 -33.36
C ILE A 176 24.08 11.19 -33.37
N ASP A 177 24.01 12.07 -34.37
CA ASP A 177 24.87 13.25 -34.38
C ASP A 177 24.42 14.24 -33.30
N ASP A 178 25.33 15.10 -32.84
CA ASP A 178 24.98 16.23 -31.98
C ASP A 178 24.34 17.35 -32.83
N PRO A 179 23.03 17.62 -32.69
CA PRO A 179 22.38 18.68 -33.45
C PRO A 179 22.60 20.08 -32.82
N GLY A 180 23.25 20.15 -31.66
CA GLY A 180 23.41 21.35 -30.85
C GLY A 180 22.22 21.62 -29.93
N THR A 181 22.47 22.33 -28.83
CA THR A 181 21.48 22.66 -27.80
C THR A 181 20.19 23.29 -28.35
N PRO A 182 20.22 24.27 -29.28
CA PRO A 182 18.99 24.91 -29.77
C PRO A 182 18.05 23.94 -30.49
N VAL A 183 18.60 22.99 -31.25
CA VAL A 183 17.80 22.00 -31.97
C VAL A 183 17.27 20.96 -30.99
N LEU A 184 18.09 20.51 -30.03
CA LEU A 184 17.65 19.61 -28.99
C LEU A 184 16.49 20.21 -28.17
N ASP A 185 16.59 21.47 -27.79
CA ASP A 185 15.53 22.19 -27.08
C ASP A 185 14.24 22.24 -27.91
N ALA A 186 14.35 22.57 -29.21
CA ALA A 186 13.21 22.56 -30.12
C ALA A 186 12.58 21.17 -30.29
N THR A 187 13.39 20.10 -30.34
CA THR A 187 12.90 18.72 -30.37
C THR A 187 12.11 18.36 -29.11
N ILE A 188 12.60 18.75 -27.94
CA ILE A 188 11.88 18.51 -26.67
C ILE A 188 10.57 19.30 -26.62
N THR A 189 10.55 20.55 -27.05
CA THR A 189 9.31 21.34 -27.15
C THR A 189 8.32 20.72 -28.14
N ALA A 190 8.79 20.19 -29.26
CA ALA A 190 7.94 19.52 -30.24
C ALA A 190 7.39 18.18 -29.71
N LEU A 191 8.18 17.42 -28.94
CA LEU A 191 7.72 16.19 -28.28
C LEU A 191 6.65 16.50 -27.22
N ASP A 192 6.82 17.55 -26.43
CA ASP A 192 5.83 17.98 -25.43
C ASP A 192 4.52 18.42 -26.09
N ALA A 193 4.61 19.23 -27.15
CA ALA A 193 3.44 19.64 -27.93
C ALA A 193 2.70 18.43 -28.56
N LEU A 194 3.46 17.46 -29.07
CA LEU A 194 2.90 16.23 -29.63
C LEU A 194 2.25 15.35 -28.56
N ALA A 195 2.84 15.24 -27.37
CA ALA A 195 2.27 14.52 -26.23
C ALA A 195 0.90 15.09 -25.84
N ILE A 196 0.77 16.41 -25.81
CA ILE A 196 -0.50 17.09 -25.57
C ILE A 196 -1.48 16.81 -26.72
N ASP A 197 -1.03 16.85 -27.97
CA ASP A 197 -1.90 16.66 -29.12
C ASP A 197 -2.52 15.26 -29.18
N VAL A 198 -1.70 14.21 -29.02
CA VAL A 198 -2.19 12.81 -28.98
C VAL A 198 -3.05 12.51 -27.75
N ALA A 199 -2.88 13.27 -26.67
CA ALA A 199 -3.72 13.18 -25.48
C ALA A 199 -5.10 13.83 -25.69
N VAL A 200 -5.25 14.76 -26.63
CA VAL A 200 -6.51 15.45 -26.95
C VAL A 200 -7.22 14.81 -28.15
N TRP A 201 -6.47 14.35 -29.15
CA TRP A 201 -6.97 13.85 -30.42
C TRP A 201 -6.46 12.43 -30.71
N SER A 202 -7.37 11.55 -31.16
CA SER A 202 -6.99 10.27 -31.77
C SER A 202 -6.57 10.49 -33.22
N ASP A 203 -7.32 11.31 -33.94
CA ASP A 203 -6.98 11.83 -35.27
C ASP A 203 -7.53 13.26 -35.42
N PRO A 204 -6.66 14.28 -35.38
CA PRO A 204 -7.09 15.68 -35.51
C PRO A 204 -7.61 16.03 -36.91
N VAL A 205 -7.29 15.23 -37.95
CA VAL A 205 -7.72 15.46 -39.33
C VAL A 205 -9.16 14.99 -39.53
N SER A 206 -9.50 13.81 -39.01
CA SER A 206 -10.89 13.31 -39.03
C SER A 206 -11.78 13.99 -37.99
N GLY A 207 -11.18 14.60 -36.97
CA GLY A 207 -11.89 15.14 -35.81
C GLY A 207 -12.21 14.10 -34.74
N ASP A 208 -11.55 12.94 -34.78
CA ASP A 208 -11.72 11.87 -33.80
C ASP A 208 -11.03 12.23 -32.49
N ARG A 209 -11.82 12.41 -31.44
CA ARG A 209 -11.35 12.80 -30.10
C ARG A 209 -10.63 11.63 -29.41
N SER A 210 -9.67 11.93 -28.54
CA SER A 210 -9.06 10.92 -27.68
C SER A 210 -10.04 10.44 -26.61
N LYS A 211 -9.75 9.28 -25.98
CA LYS A 211 -10.53 8.81 -24.83
C LYS A 211 -10.52 9.81 -23.67
N PHE A 212 -9.39 10.46 -23.43
CA PHE A 212 -9.27 11.50 -22.40
C PHE A 212 -10.22 12.66 -22.70
N ARG A 213 -10.19 13.17 -23.94
CA ARG A 213 -11.06 14.28 -24.35
C ARG A 213 -12.54 13.91 -24.28
N VAL A 214 -12.93 12.75 -24.81
CA VAL A 214 -14.32 12.27 -24.72
C VAL A 214 -14.80 12.25 -23.27
N MET A 215 -13.98 11.72 -22.36
CA MET A 215 -14.28 11.66 -20.93
C MET A 215 -14.39 13.04 -20.29
N ILE A 216 -13.54 14.00 -20.63
CA ILE A 216 -13.65 15.36 -20.07
C ILE A 216 -14.89 16.07 -20.64
N ASP A 217 -15.11 15.99 -21.95
CA ASP A 217 -16.23 16.62 -22.64
C ASP A 217 -17.59 16.13 -22.09
N SER A 218 -17.68 14.88 -21.65
CA SER A 218 -18.90 14.31 -21.09
C SER A 218 -19.12 14.67 -19.61
N ALA A 219 -18.07 15.10 -18.89
CA ALA A 219 -18.18 15.62 -17.53
C ALA A 219 -18.46 17.13 -17.47
N ASP A 220 -18.30 17.83 -18.59
CA ASP A 220 -18.39 19.29 -18.71
C ASP A 220 -19.72 19.83 -18.20
N ARG A 221 -19.67 20.73 -17.21
CA ARG A 221 -20.86 21.28 -16.54
C ARG A 221 -21.32 22.56 -17.22
N ASP A 222 -20.38 23.45 -17.57
CA ASP A 222 -20.65 24.80 -18.07
C ASP A 222 -20.06 25.07 -19.47
N ALA A 223 -19.66 24.02 -20.19
CA ALA A 223 -19.02 24.06 -21.52
C ALA A 223 -17.58 24.63 -21.53
N ALA A 224 -17.13 25.18 -20.41
CA ALA A 224 -15.85 25.87 -20.28
C ALA A 224 -14.73 24.90 -19.87
N GLU A 225 -15.05 23.90 -19.05
CA GLU A 225 -14.12 22.88 -18.58
C GLU A 225 -13.72 21.92 -19.70
N GLY A 226 -14.63 21.65 -20.65
CA GLY A 226 -14.39 20.82 -21.83
C GLY A 226 -13.80 21.58 -23.02
N ALA A 227 -13.55 22.90 -22.91
CA ALA A 227 -12.90 23.64 -23.98
C ALA A 227 -11.49 23.08 -24.27
N GLU A 228 -11.13 22.93 -25.55
CA GLU A 228 -9.83 22.38 -25.94
C GLU A 228 -8.65 23.18 -25.37
N SER A 229 -8.78 24.51 -25.28
CA SER A 229 -7.77 25.36 -24.65
C SER A 229 -7.54 25.00 -23.18
N THR A 230 -8.61 24.69 -22.44
CA THR A 230 -8.56 24.29 -21.04
C THR A 230 -7.91 22.91 -20.90
N GLN A 231 -8.30 21.96 -21.75
CA GLN A 231 -7.70 20.62 -21.79
C GLN A 231 -6.20 20.67 -22.07
N ARG A 232 -5.79 21.45 -23.08
CA ARG A 232 -4.37 21.63 -23.42
C ARG A 232 -3.60 22.32 -22.29
N ALA A 233 -4.18 23.33 -21.65
CA ALA A 233 -3.55 23.99 -20.51
C ALA A 233 -3.38 23.04 -19.30
N PHE A 234 -4.38 22.20 -19.02
CA PHE A 234 -4.28 21.16 -17.98
C PHE A 234 -3.19 20.14 -18.30
N LEU A 235 -3.15 19.62 -19.53
CA LEU A 235 -2.15 18.63 -19.95
C LEU A 235 -0.73 19.21 -19.94
N ALA A 236 -0.55 20.46 -20.40
CA ALA A 236 0.72 21.16 -20.31
C ALA A 236 1.16 21.34 -18.85
N LYS A 237 0.23 21.66 -17.96
CA LYS A 237 0.51 21.78 -16.52
C LYS A 237 0.93 20.44 -15.91
N TYR A 238 0.25 19.36 -16.30
CA TYR A 238 0.59 18.01 -15.85
C TYR A 238 1.96 17.57 -16.35
N ALA A 239 2.26 17.78 -17.64
CA ALA A 239 3.55 17.40 -18.24
C ALA A 239 4.75 18.13 -17.62
N ASN A 240 4.55 19.37 -17.15
CA ASN A 240 5.58 20.19 -16.52
C ASN A 240 5.62 20.08 -14.99
N HIS A 241 4.75 19.28 -14.38
CA HIS A 241 4.72 19.11 -12.93
C HIS A 241 5.78 18.11 -12.46
N GLU A 242 6.55 18.50 -11.45
CA GLU A 242 7.45 17.61 -10.71
C GLU A 242 6.99 17.52 -9.26
N GLY A 243 6.88 16.30 -8.71
CA GLY A 243 6.50 16.08 -7.32
C GLY A 243 5.29 15.15 -7.15
N ASP A 244 4.64 15.24 -6.00
CA ASP A 244 3.44 14.47 -5.69
C ASP A 244 2.17 15.06 -6.37
N LEU A 245 1.07 14.29 -6.35
CA LEU A 245 -0.19 14.71 -6.96
C LEU A 245 -0.93 15.77 -6.13
N ASP A 246 -0.69 15.87 -4.82
CA ASP A 246 -1.38 16.84 -3.97
C ASP A 246 -0.93 18.26 -4.29
N THR A 247 0.38 18.43 -4.49
CA THR A 247 0.97 19.70 -4.97
C THR A 247 0.54 20.02 -6.41
N PHE A 248 0.38 19.02 -7.28
CA PHE A 248 -0.17 19.21 -8.62
C PHE A 248 -1.59 19.76 -8.57
N TRP A 249 -2.49 19.11 -7.83
CA TRP A 249 -3.88 19.53 -7.72
C TRP A 249 -4.03 20.90 -7.07
N ALA A 250 -3.21 21.21 -6.06
CA ALA A 250 -3.14 22.56 -5.49
C ALA A 250 -2.69 23.60 -6.53
N ALA A 251 -1.73 23.26 -7.39
CA ALA A 251 -1.29 24.13 -8.48
C ALA A 251 -2.35 24.33 -9.56
N VAL A 252 -3.19 23.32 -9.85
CA VAL A 252 -4.35 23.47 -10.76
C VAL A 252 -5.35 24.48 -10.20
N ILE A 253 -5.70 24.37 -8.91
CA ILE A 253 -6.62 25.30 -8.24
C ILE A 253 -6.08 26.73 -8.26
N ALA A 254 -4.77 26.90 -8.04
CA ALA A 254 -4.11 28.20 -8.03
C ALA A 254 -3.96 28.83 -9.44
N ASP A 255 -4.21 28.08 -10.52
CA ASP A 255 -4.08 28.58 -11.89
C ASP A 255 -5.27 29.44 -12.30
N PRO A 256 -5.07 30.71 -12.72
CA PRO A 256 -6.17 31.56 -13.20
C PRO A 256 -6.87 31.02 -14.45
N GLY A 257 -6.22 30.16 -15.24
CA GLY A 257 -6.78 29.54 -16.44
C GLY A 257 -7.43 28.18 -16.23
N LEU A 258 -7.30 27.57 -15.04
CA LEU A 258 -7.92 26.28 -14.70
C LEU A 258 -8.88 26.43 -13.51
N GLY A 259 -8.37 26.79 -12.34
CA GLY A 259 -9.17 27.03 -11.14
C GLY A 259 -9.84 25.78 -10.53
N GLN A 260 -10.78 26.02 -9.62
CA GLN A 260 -11.46 24.98 -8.83
C GLN A 260 -12.38 24.09 -9.70
N ASP A 261 -13.12 24.68 -10.64
CA ASP A 261 -14.10 23.94 -11.45
C ASP A 261 -13.42 22.92 -12.37
N VAL A 262 -12.27 23.29 -12.96
CA VAL A 262 -11.44 22.35 -13.74
C VAL A 262 -10.83 21.28 -12.85
N HIS A 263 -10.31 21.65 -11.67
CA HIS A 263 -9.83 20.67 -10.68
C HIS A 263 -10.92 19.62 -10.38
N ASP A 264 -12.13 20.07 -10.02
CA ASP A 264 -13.22 19.18 -9.61
C ASP A 264 -13.75 18.34 -10.77
N THR A 265 -13.78 18.89 -11.99
CA THR A 265 -14.21 18.17 -13.19
C THR A 265 -13.18 17.11 -13.59
N TYR A 266 -11.91 17.47 -13.68
CA TYR A 266 -10.86 16.60 -14.20
C TYR A 266 -10.46 15.53 -13.20
N LYS A 267 -10.37 15.87 -11.91
CA LYS A 267 -10.07 14.91 -10.83
C LYS A 267 -11.13 13.81 -10.77
N TRP A 268 -12.41 14.20 -10.77
CA TRP A 268 -13.53 13.26 -10.84
C TRP A 268 -13.45 12.35 -12.07
N SER A 269 -13.29 12.94 -13.26
CA SER A 269 -13.24 12.20 -14.52
C SER A 269 -12.11 11.15 -14.53
N LEU A 270 -10.91 11.55 -14.10
CA LEU A 270 -9.78 10.63 -13.98
C LEU A 270 -10.03 9.52 -12.94
N GLN A 271 -10.67 9.84 -11.82
CA GLN A 271 -11.02 8.85 -10.79
C GLN A 271 -12.03 7.81 -11.29
N ILE A 272 -13.11 8.23 -11.97
CA ILE A 272 -14.12 7.29 -12.49
C ILE A 272 -13.62 6.50 -13.70
N GLN A 273 -12.69 7.05 -14.47
CA GLN A 273 -12.00 6.32 -15.54
C GLN A 273 -11.14 5.20 -14.98
N ALA A 274 -10.38 5.48 -13.92
CA ALA A 274 -9.60 4.47 -13.20
C ALA A 274 -10.50 3.42 -12.54
N LEU A 275 -11.60 3.85 -11.91
CA LEU A 275 -12.58 2.97 -11.26
C LEU A 275 -13.22 1.99 -12.24
N SER A 276 -13.64 2.48 -13.41
CA SER A 276 -14.31 1.70 -14.45
C SER A 276 -13.35 0.92 -15.35
N ASN A 277 -12.03 1.10 -15.17
CA ASN A 277 -11.00 0.61 -16.08
C ASN A 277 -11.27 0.99 -17.55
N GLY A 278 -11.78 2.21 -17.77
CA GLY A 278 -12.13 2.73 -19.08
C GLY A 278 -13.38 2.14 -19.73
N HIS A 279 -14.30 1.54 -18.96
CA HIS A 279 -15.62 1.15 -19.46
C HIS A 279 -16.51 2.38 -19.69
N GLN A 280 -16.46 2.91 -20.90
CA GLN A 280 -17.11 4.18 -21.27
C GLN A 280 -18.59 4.28 -20.86
N PRO A 281 -19.44 3.25 -21.06
CA PRO A 281 -20.84 3.33 -20.61
C PRO A 281 -21.02 3.59 -19.11
N LEU A 282 -20.09 3.12 -18.26
CA LEU A 282 -20.13 3.39 -16.82
C LEU A 282 -19.64 4.80 -16.51
N VAL A 283 -18.60 5.27 -17.21
CA VAL A 283 -18.09 6.65 -17.10
C VAL A 283 -19.21 7.64 -17.41
N ASP A 284 -19.88 7.46 -18.55
CA ASP A 284 -20.99 8.32 -18.99
C ASP A 284 -22.14 8.30 -17.98
N ALA A 285 -22.48 7.13 -17.44
CA ALA A 285 -23.55 7.01 -16.44
C ALA A 285 -23.21 7.70 -15.13
N LEU A 286 -21.96 7.64 -14.67
CA LEU A 286 -21.51 8.32 -13.45
C LEU A 286 -21.45 9.84 -13.64
N GLN A 287 -21.03 10.31 -14.83
CA GLN A 287 -21.06 11.73 -15.15
C GLN A 287 -22.50 12.26 -15.26
N ALA A 288 -23.41 11.50 -15.88
CA ALA A 288 -24.83 11.85 -15.91
C ALA A 288 -25.42 11.95 -14.49
N LYS A 289 -25.05 11.03 -13.59
CA LYS A 289 -25.44 11.10 -12.17
C LYS A 289 -24.87 12.29 -11.44
N ARG A 290 -23.62 12.68 -11.72
CA ARG A 290 -23.02 13.90 -11.14
C ARG A 290 -23.78 15.17 -11.57
N ASN A 291 -24.28 15.18 -12.81
CA ASN A 291 -25.01 16.30 -13.39
C ASN A 291 -26.53 16.23 -13.13
N ASP A 292 -27.00 15.26 -12.34
CA ASP A 292 -28.42 15.13 -11.97
C ASP A 292 -28.83 16.27 -11.01
N ALA A 293 -29.97 16.92 -11.28
CA ALA A 293 -30.44 18.05 -10.48
C ALA A 293 -31.14 17.63 -9.17
N MET A 294 -31.55 16.37 -9.03
CA MET A 294 -32.33 15.87 -7.89
C MET A 294 -31.49 15.07 -6.90
N ASP A 295 -30.54 14.25 -7.38
CA ASP A 295 -29.70 13.38 -6.54
C ASP A 295 -28.26 13.27 -7.08
N PRO A 296 -27.48 14.36 -7.02
CA PRO A 296 -26.14 14.40 -7.60
C PRO A 296 -25.10 13.64 -6.77
N ILE A 297 -24.29 12.82 -7.45
CA ILE A 297 -23.03 12.31 -6.89
C ILE A 297 -21.98 13.41 -7.07
N SER A 298 -21.77 14.22 -6.04
CA SER A 298 -20.99 15.45 -6.13
C SER A 298 -19.48 15.21 -6.08
N SER A 299 -19.06 14.12 -5.42
CA SER A 299 -17.68 13.75 -5.17
C SER A 299 -17.45 12.25 -5.34
N PHE A 300 -16.18 11.82 -5.42
CA PHE A 300 -15.83 10.40 -5.49
C PHE A 300 -16.24 9.66 -4.21
N GLU A 301 -16.16 10.34 -3.07
CA GLU A 301 -16.57 9.87 -1.76
C GLU A 301 -18.05 9.49 -1.72
N ASP A 302 -18.92 10.21 -2.45
CA ASP A 302 -20.35 9.92 -2.51
C ASP A 302 -20.68 8.57 -3.17
N LEU A 303 -19.74 7.99 -3.94
CA LEU A 303 -19.89 6.62 -4.47
C LEU A 303 -19.96 5.56 -3.36
N ALA A 304 -19.51 5.89 -2.14
CA ALA A 304 -19.64 5.02 -0.97
C ALA A 304 -21.10 4.71 -0.59
N THR A 305 -22.05 5.56 -1.01
CA THR A 305 -23.49 5.37 -0.80
C THR A 305 -24.06 4.24 -1.66
N ILE A 306 -23.38 3.87 -2.76
CA ILE A 306 -23.80 2.81 -3.68
C ILE A 306 -23.21 1.48 -3.21
N ASP A 307 -24.08 0.60 -2.72
CA ASP A 307 -23.69 -0.77 -2.37
C ASP A 307 -23.68 -1.71 -3.59
N VAL A 308 -23.35 -2.98 -3.36
CA VAL A 308 -23.26 -3.98 -4.45
C VAL A 308 -24.58 -4.11 -5.21
N GLU A 309 -25.73 -4.04 -4.54
CA GLU A 309 -27.03 -4.12 -5.22
C GLU A 309 -27.31 -2.85 -6.02
N GLY A 310 -26.98 -1.66 -5.48
CA GLY A 310 -27.03 -0.40 -6.22
C GLY A 310 -26.19 -0.44 -7.49
N TRP A 311 -24.94 -0.95 -7.40
CA TRP A 311 -24.09 -1.13 -8.57
C TRP A 311 -24.67 -2.11 -9.58
N LYS A 312 -25.25 -3.24 -9.13
CA LYS A 312 -25.94 -4.19 -10.01
C LYS A 312 -27.12 -3.54 -10.73
N THR A 313 -27.93 -2.76 -10.03
CA THR A 313 -29.05 -2.03 -10.64
C THR A 313 -28.56 -1.08 -11.72
N LEU A 314 -27.48 -0.34 -11.48
CA LEU A 314 -26.89 0.54 -12.50
C LEU A 314 -26.38 -0.25 -13.71
N ILE A 315 -25.63 -1.33 -13.47
CA ILE A 315 -25.03 -2.15 -14.52
C ILE A 315 -26.11 -2.81 -15.40
N SER A 316 -27.14 -3.39 -14.78
CA SER A 316 -28.27 -4.01 -15.48
C SER A 316 -29.20 -3.01 -16.15
N GLY A 317 -29.15 -1.72 -15.77
CA GLY A 317 -29.96 -0.64 -16.31
C GLY A 317 -29.57 -0.14 -17.70
N GLY A 318 -28.64 -0.83 -18.39
CA GLY A 318 -28.22 -0.51 -19.77
C GLY A 318 -26.73 -0.20 -19.92
N ILE A 319 -25.96 -0.10 -18.83
CA ILE A 319 -24.50 0.10 -18.85
C ILE A 319 -23.77 -1.14 -19.34
N GLY A 320 -24.24 -2.33 -18.94
CA GLY A 320 -23.59 -3.60 -19.26
C GLY A 320 -22.25 -3.77 -18.56
N VAL A 321 -21.55 -4.84 -18.94
CA VAL A 321 -20.22 -5.19 -18.39
C VAL A 321 -19.13 -4.94 -19.44
N PRO A 322 -17.87 -4.68 -19.04
CA PRO A 322 -16.76 -4.50 -19.97
C PRO A 322 -16.45 -5.81 -20.74
N ASP A 323 -15.90 -5.67 -21.95
CA ASP A 323 -15.49 -6.81 -22.80
C ASP A 323 -14.35 -7.63 -22.18
N SER A 324 -13.59 -7.06 -21.25
CA SER A 324 -12.57 -7.77 -20.49
C SER A 324 -13.14 -8.84 -19.55
N ILE A 325 -14.44 -8.79 -19.24
CA ILE A 325 -15.12 -9.82 -18.47
C ILE A 325 -15.58 -10.92 -19.42
N PRO A 326 -15.07 -12.17 -19.28
CA PRO A 326 -15.29 -13.22 -20.26
C PRO A 326 -16.77 -13.48 -20.56
N SER A 327 -17.08 -13.60 -21.85
CA SER A 327 -18.46 -13.73 -22.35
C SER A 327 -19.10 -15.09 -22.05
N GLU A 328 -18.30 -16.11 -21.76
CA GLU A 328 -18.72 -17.48 -21.45
C GLU A 328 -19.31 -17.64 -20.05
N TRP A 329 -19.14 -16.65 -19.17
CA TRP A 329 -19.76 -16.66 -17.85
C TRP A 329 -21.25 -16.34 -17.95
N ASP A 330 -22.03 -16.85 -17.00
CA ASP A 330 -23.46 -16.53 -16.92
C ASP A 330 -23.67 -15.01 -16.84
N PRO A 331 -24.63 -14.43 -17.59
CA PRO A 331 -24.86 -12.99 -17.59
C PRO A 331 -25.09 -12.38 -16.20
N ALA A 332 -25.81 -13.08 -15.31
CA ALA A 332 -26.04 -12.60 -13.95
C ALA A 332 -24.76 -12.61 -13.12
N ASP A 333 -23.94 -13.65 -13.27
CA ASP A 333 -22.64 -13.75 -12.61
C ASP A 333 -21.65 -12.67 -13.08
N ARG A 334 -21.67 -12.32 -14.38
CA ARG A 334 -20.84 -11.24 -14.93
C ARG A 334 -21.19 -9.90 -14.27
N VAL A 335 -22.48 -9.58 -14.17
CA VAL A 335 -22.97 -8.35 -13.53
C VAL A 335 -22.61 -8.34 -12.04
N GLN A 336 -22.87 -9.43 -11.32
CA GLN A 336 -22.54 -9.57 -9.89
C GLN A 336 -21.05 -9.30 -9.64
N ARG A 337 -20.16 -9.94 -10.40
CA ARG A 337 -18.71 -9.82 -10.21
C ARG A 337 -18.19 -8.43 -10.58
N TYR A 338 -18.78 -7.80 -11.60
CA TYR A 338 -18.41 -6.44 -11.96
C TYR A 338 -18.82 -5.46 -10.86
N ALA A 339 -20.06 -5.55 -10.37
CA ALA A 339 -20.57 -4.73 -9.26
C ALA A 339 -19.73 -4.90 -7.98
N GLU A 340 -19.41 -6.14 -7.60
CA GLU A 340 -18.51 -6.43 -6.48
C GLU A 340 -17.11 -5.89 -6.67
N THR A 341 -16.63 -5.77 -7.91
CA THR A 341 -15.30 -5.21 -8.20
C THR A 341 -15.32 -3.70 -8.05
N ILE A 342 -16.30 -3.00 -8.62
CA ILE A 342 -16.46 -1.56 -8.47
C ILE A 342 -16.66 -1.19 -6.99
N ALA A 343 -17.55 -1.88 -6.28
CA ALA A 343 -17.80 -1.63 -4.86
C ALA A 343 -16.54 -1.83 -3.99
N ARG A 344 -15.72 -2.84 -4.29
CA ARG A 344 -14.45 -3.05 -3.59
C ARG A 344 -13.42 -1.97 -3.90
N LEU A 345 -13.33 -1.51 -5.14
CA LEU A 345 -12.44 -0.41 -5.52
C LEU A 345 -12.83 0.90 -4.82
N VAL A 346 -14.13 1.22 -4.77
CA VAL A 346 -14.65 2.35 -3.98
C VAL A 346 -14.31 2.17 -2.50
N SER A 347 -14.55 0.98 -1.93
CA SER A 347 -14.21 0.71 -0.52
C SER A 347 -12.72 0.75 -0.21
N ASP A 348 -11.84 0.57 -1.20
CA ASP A 348 -10.40 0.69 -1.00
C ASP A 348 -9.92 2.14 -1.08
N ALA A 349 -10.53 2.92 -1.98
CA ALA A 349 -10.21 4.32 -2.18
C ALA A 349 -10.77 5.23 -1.08
N VAL A 350 -12.00 4.98 -0.60
CA VAL A 350 -12.68 5.81 0.42
C VAL A 350 -13.21 4.95 1.59
N PRO A 351 -12.32 4.20 2.29
CA PRO A 351 -12.72 3.20 3.28
C PRO A 351 -13.51 3.80 4.45
N THR A 352 -13.15 5.01 4.89
CA THR A 352 -13.80 5.68 6.02
C THR A 352 -15.21 6.11 5.70
N ARG A 353 -15.43 6.68 4.50
CA ARG A 353 -16.75 7.05 4.02
C ARG A 353 -17.66 5.82 3.85
N VAL A 354 -17.13 4.72 3.31
CA VAL A 354 -17.88 3.45 3.21
C VAL A 354 -18.27 2.91 4.58
N VAL A 355 -17.38 2.99 5.58
CA VAL A 355 -17.71 2.56 6.95
C VAL A 355 -18.80 3.45 7.54
N HIS A 356 -18.70 4.77 7.41
CA HIS A 356 -19.72 5.71 7.88
C HIS A 356 -21.10 5.41 7.28
N GLU A 357 -21.22 5.41 5.95
CA GLU A 357 -22.48 5.18 5.24
C GLU A 357 -23.12 3.84 5.61
N ARG A 358 -22.32 2.77 5.71
CA ARG A 358 -22.85 1.44 6.02
C ARG A 358 -23.20 1.25 7.49
N ILE A 359 -22.52 1.93 8.43
CA ILE A 359 -22.94 1.97 9.85
C ILE A 359 -24.30 2.64 9.96
N THR A 360 -24.51 3.76 9.25
CA THR A 360 -25.79 4.47 9.27
C THR A 360 -26.91 3.62 8.66
N ARG A 361 -26.63 2.90 7.57
CA ARG A 361 -27.57 1.92 6.98
C ARG A 361 -27.90 0.77 7.95
N ASP A 362 -26.89 0.24 8.64
CA ASP A 362 -27.02 -0.93 9.51
C ASP A 362 -27.20 -0.53 11.00
N ALA A 363 -27.71 0.68 11.28
CA ALA A 363 -27.72 1.26 12.62
C ALA A 363 -28.44 0.41 13.69
N ALA A 364 -29.37 -0.45 13.28
CA ALA A 364 -30.07 -1.37 14.18
C ALA A 364 -29.18 -2.53 14.69
N GLU A 365 -28.10 -2.86 13.98
CA GLU A 365 -27.17 -3.95 14.32
C GLU A 365 -25.91 -3.44 15.03
N ILE A 366 -25.59 -2.15 14.89
CA ILE A 366 -24.34 -1.56 15.38
C ILE A 366 -24.58 -0.76 16.66
N ASN A 367 -24.06 -1.26 17.79
CA ASN A 367 -24.10 -0.52 19.04
C ASN A 367 -23.33 0.81 18.91
N GLY A 368 -23.99 1.92 19.28
CA GLY A 368 -23.44 3.27 19.19
C GLY A 368 -23.52 3.92 17.81
N ALA A 369 -24.27 3.35 16.85
CA ALA A 369 -24.36 3.85 15.47
C ALA A 369 -24.69 5.36 15.39
N ALA A 370 -25.64 5.85 16.18
CA ALA A 370 -26.02 7.27 16.18
C ALA A 370 -24.89 8.20 16.65
N ASP A 371 -24.08 7.76 17.62
CA ASP A 371 -22.94 8.53 18.11
C ASP A 371 -21.77 8.52 17.11
N LEU A 372 -21.57 7.38 16.42
CA LEU A 372 -20.60 7.23 15.34
C LEU A 372 -20.97 8.10 14.14
N ASP A 373 -22.24 8.09 13.72
CA ASP A 373 -22.78 8.93 12.65
C ASP A 373 -22.60 10.42 12.96
N THR A 374 -22.90 10.82 14.20
CA THR A 374 -22.65 12.18 14.69
C THR A 374 -21.17 12.54 14.59
N PHE A 375 -20.27 11.65 15.02
CA PHE A 375 -18.83 11.89 14.97
C PHE A 375 -18.34 12.06 13.52
N PHE A 376 -18.63 11.11 12.62
CA PHE A 376 -18.14 11.16 11.24
C PHE A 376 -18.69 12.38 10.48
N THR A 377 -19.95 12.75 10.72
CA THR A 377 -20.56 13.95 10.12
C THR A 377 -19.86 15.23 10.56
N GLN A 378 -19.44 15.32 11.82
CA GLN A 378 -18.78 16.51 12.37
C GLN A 378 -17.27 16.54 12.13
N ASN A 379 -16.69 15.42 11.70
CA ASN A 379 -15.25 15.25 11.52
C ASN A 379 -14.94 14.66 10.13
N PRO A 380 -15.31 15.33 9.02
CA PRO A 380 -15.15 14.78 7.66
C PRO A 380 -13.70 14.54 7.24
N GLY A 381 -12.73 15.18 7.91
CA GLY A 381 -11.29 14.97 7.69
C GLY A 381 -10.70 13.78 8.44
N PHE A 382 -11.47 13.09 9.29
CA PHE A 382 -10.98 11.90 9.98
C PHE A 382 -10.90 10.70 9.03
N ASP A 383 -9.75 10.04 8.97
CA ASP A 383 -9.54 8.82 8.20
C ASP A 383 -9.14 7.65 9.12
N LEU A 384 -9.95 6.59 9.11
CA LEU A 384 -9.67 5.33 9.82
C LEU A 384 -8.33 4.71 9.46
N ARG A 385 -7.78 4.97 8.27
CA ARG A 385 -6.47 4.45 7.86
C ARG A 385 -5.36 5.50 7.80
N GLY A 386 -5.69 6.75 8.15
CA GLY A 386 -4.75 7.85 8.24
C GLY A 386 -3.92 7.78 9.52
N GLU A 387 -4.06 8.79 10.38
CA GLU A 387 -3.36 8.81 11.66
C GLU A 387 -4.09 8.04 12.78
N ALA A 388 -3.36 7.69 13.83
CA ALA A 388 -3.96 7.06 15.01
C ALA A 388 -5.02 7.97 15.62
N PHE A 389 -6.17 7.41 16.00
CA PHE A 389 -7.31 8.14 16.55
C PHE A 389 -6.93 9.03 17.74
N GLN A 390 -6.01 8.58 18.60
CA GLN A 390 -5.52 9.39 19.72
C GLN A 390 -4.74 10.64 19.27
N ARG A 391 -4.00 10.56 18.15
CA ARG A 391 -3.31 11.73 17.57
C ARG A 391 -4.31 12.69 16.95
N TYR A 392 -5.33 12.16 16.29
CA TYR A 392 -6.44 12.97 15.78
C TYR A 392 -7.15 13.74 16.89
N LEU A 393 -7.45 13.09 18.03
CA LEU A 393 -8.03 13.77 19.19
C LEU A 393 -7.09 14.80 19.83
N ALA A 394 -5.79 14.52 19.89
CA ALA A 394 -4.81 15.49 20.39
C ALA A 394 -4.71 16.74 19.49
N ALA A 395 -4.80 16.56 18.17
CA ALA A 395 -4.85 17.65 17.20
C ALA A 395 -6.22 18.36 17.16
N ASN A 396 -7.30 17.64 17.48
CA ASN A 396 -8.69 18.12 17.47
C ASN A 396 -9.40 17.83 18.80
N PRO A 397 -9.08 18.56 19.89
CA PRO A 397 -9.59 18.25 21.24
C PRO A 397 -11.12 18.29 21.36
N THR A 398 -11.80 19.03 20.47
CA THR A 398 -13.25 19.21 20.44
C THR A 398 -13.97 18.19 19.55
N ALA A 399 -13.27 17.23 18.95
CA ALA A 399 -13.83 16.30 17.96
C ALA A 399 -14.99 15.44 18.49
N LEU A 400 -15.06 15.22 19.81
CA LEU A 400 -16.11 14.44 20.47
C LEU A 400 -17.15 15.30 21.20
N ASP A 401 -17.08 16.63 21.12
CA ASP A 401 -17.95 17.50 21.91
C ASP A 401 -19.43 17.43 21.50
N THR A 402 -19.69 17.09 20.25
CA THR A 402 -21.03 16.86 19.70
C THR A 402 -21.64 15.52 20.15
N VAL A 403 -20.82 14.60 20.68
CA VAL A 403 -21.29 13.34 21.24
C VAL A 403 -21.73 13.56 22.71
N PRO A 404 -22.96 13.16 23.10
CA PRO A 404 -23.46 13.35 24.46
C PRO A 404 -22.58 12.70 25.53
N THR A 405 -22.42 13.37 26.68
CA THR A 405 -21.71 12.81 27.85
C THR A 405 -22.61 11.97 28.76
N THR A 406 -23.93 12.02 28.57
CA THR A 406 -24.91 11.25 29.34
C THR A 406 -24.62 9.76 29.24
N ASP A 407 -24.71 9.05 30.36
CA ASP A 407 -24.58 7.59 30.44
C ASP A 407 -23.28 7.01 29.84
N GLY A 408 -22.18 7.79 29.84
CA GLY A 408 -20.89 7.32 29.32
C GLY A 408 -20.85 7.15 27.80
N ARG A 409 -21.78 7.76 27.05
CA ARG A 409 -21.88 7.63 25.59
C ARG A 409 -20.65 8.14 24.86
N ARG A 410 -20.07 9.26 25.31
CA ARG A 410 -18.83 9.80 24.73
C ARG A 410 -17.67 8.80 24.82
N ASP A 411 -17.48 8.19 25.98
CA ASP A 411 -16.42 7.19 26.20
C ASP A 411 -16.69 5.92 25.37
N SER A 412 -17.95 5.50 25.29
CA SER A 412 -18.38 4.38 24.44
C SER A 412 -18.12 4.66 22.96
N CYS A 413 -18.43 5.87 22.48
CA CYS A 413 -18.15 6.30 21.12
C CYS A 413 -16.65 6.30 20.82
N ALA A 414 -15.82 6.83 21.73
CA ALA A 414 -14.37 6.79 21.60
C ALA A 414 -13.83 5.34 21.55
N GLY A 415 -14.36 4.44 22.39
CA GLY A 415 -14.04 3.01 22.35
C GLY A 415 -14.44 2.34 21.03
N ASN A 416 -15.61 2.67 20.52
CA ASN A 416 -16.13 2.17 19.25
C ASN A 416 -15.29 2.66 18.07
N LEU A 417 -14.93 3.95 18.01
CA LEU A 417 -14.04 4.52 16.98
C LEU A 417 -12.67 3.84 16.99
N ALA A 418 -12.10 3.63 18.18
CA ALA A 418 -10.85 2.90 18.32
C ALA A 418 -10.97 1.44 17.85
N ALA A 419 -12.10 0.78 18.09
CA ALA A 419 -12.38 -0.57 17.59
C ALA A 419 -12.49 -0.59 16.06
N LEU A 420 -13.26 0.34 15.46
CA LEU A 420 -13.38 0.49 14.02
C LEU A 420 -12.00 0.70 13.37
N GLN A 421 -11.18 1.57 13.95
CA GLN A 421 -9.83 1.83 13.46
C GLN A 421 -8.94 0.58 13.54
N ARG A 422 -8.93 -0.14 14.68
CA ARG A 422 -8.14 -1.39 14.81
C ARG A 422 -8.57 -2.44 13.79
N LEU A 423 -9.87 -2.63 13.60
CA LEU A 423 -10.40 -3.58 12.63
C LEU A 423 -10.13 -3.15 11.18
N SER A 424 -10.05 -1.85 10.90
CA SER A 424 -9.72 -1.32 9.56
C SER A 424 -8.32 -1.75 9.07
N TYR A 425 -7.36 -1.90 10.01
CA TYR A 425 -5.99 -2.35 9.75
C TYR A 425 -5.86 -3.87 9.57
N VAL A 426 -6.85 -4.62 10.08
CA VAL A 426 -6.96 -6.08 9.89
C VAL A 426 -7.69 -6.42 8.59
N ALA A 427 -8.62 -5.57 8.17
CA ALA A 427 -9.40 -5.78 6.96
C ALA A 427 -8.51 -5.78 5.70
N PRO A 428 -8.68 -6.77 4.80
CA PRO A 428 -8.11 -6.70 3.46
C PRO A 428 -8.56 -5.45 2.70
N ARG A 429 -7.79 -5.09 1.66
CA ARG A 429 -8.12 -3.98 0.77
C ARG A 429 -9.48 -4.19 0.09
N GLY A 430 -10.27 -3.12 0.06
CA GLY A 430 -11.63 -3.12 -0.49
C GLY A 430 -12.70 -3.90 0.30
N SER A 431 -12.40 -4.42 1.49
CA SER A 431 -13.39 -5.17 2.31
C SER A 431 -13.49 -4.65 3.75
N THR A 432 -13.25 -3.36 3.96
CA THR A 432 -13.13 -2.74 5.29
C THR A 432 -14.37 -2.98 6.14
N TYR A 433 -15.53 -2.51 5.68
CA TYR A 433 -16.77 -2.66 6.44
C TYR A 433 -17.25 -4.11 6.51
N ASP A 434 -17.10 -4.88 5.43
CA ASP A 434 -17.47 -6.30 5.40
C ASP A 434 -16.65 -7.14 6.39
N THR A 435 -15.45 -6.67 6.74
CA THR A 435 -14.65 -7.25 7.82
C THR A 435 -15.10 -6.74 9.20
N ILE A 436 -15.33 -5.42 9.32
CA ILE A 436 -15.71 -4.78 10.58
C ILE A 436 -17.03 -5.32 11.12
N LYS A 437 -18.11 -5.30 10.32
CA LYS A 437 -19.47 -5.61 10.78
C LYS A 437 -19.57 -6.93 11.56
N PRO A 438 -19.18 -8.09 11.00
CA PRO A 438 -19.34 -9.36 11.71
C PRO A 438 -18.44 -9.47 12.95
N LEU A 439 -17.25 -8.85 12.94
CA LEU A 439 -16.34 -8.87 14.09
C LEU A 439 -16.85 -7.97 15.22
N TYR A 440 -17.29 -6.76 14.87
CA TYR A 440 -17.83 -5.80 15.80
C TYR A 440 -19.07 -6.32 16.52
N ILE A 441 -20.03 -6.90 15.78
CA ILE A 441 -21.24 -7.54 16.36
C ILE A 441 -20.87 -8.72 17.27
N ALA A 442 -19.80 -9.44 16.95
CA ALA A 442 -19.30 -10.54 17.75
C ALA A 442 -18.48 -10.11 18.99
N GLY A 443 -18.33 -8.80 19.24
CA GLY A 443 -17.53 -8.26 20.35
C GLY A 443 -16.01 -8.38 20.13
N ILE A 444 -15.57 -8.57 18.88
CA ILE A 444 -14.16 -8.68 18.50
C ILE A 444 -13.71 -7.32 17.99
N HIS A 445 -12.75 -6.70 18.67
CA HIS A 445 -12.41 -5.29 18.45
C HIS A 445 -10.93 -5.05 18.13
N SER A 446 -10.12 -6.10 18.03
CA SER A 446 -8.69 -5.99 17.79
C SER A 446 -8.08 -7.22 17.10
N ALA A 447 -6.86 -7.04 16.59
CA ALA A 447 -6.06 -8.14 16.07
C ALA A 447 -5.75 -9.21 17.14
N ALA A 448 -5.59 -8.81 18.41
CA ALA A 448 -5.35 -9.72 19.52
C ALA A 448 -6.57 -10.61 19.80
N ASP A 449 -7.78 -10.06 19.76
CA ASP A 449 -9.03 -10.82 19.93
C ASP A 449 -9.19 -11.88 18.84
N ILE A 450 -8.79 -11.55 17.60
CA ILE A 450 -8.83 -12.48 16.46
C ILE A 450 -7.78 -13.58 16.62
N ASP A 451 -6.54 -13.22 16.95
CA ASP A 451 -5.44 -14.17 17.11
C ASP A 451 -5.74 -15.21 18.19
N ALA A 452 -6.31 -14.76 19.32
CA ALA A 452 -6.72 -15.59 20.46
C ALA A 452 -7.77 -16.67 20.12
N ILE A 453 -8.60 -16.46 19.10
CA ILE A 453 -9.57 -17.47 18.65
C ILE A 453 -8.86 -18.65 17.97
N GLY A 454 -7.72 -18.42 17.32
CA GLY A 454 -6.99 -19.40 16.52
C GLY A 454 -7.55 -19.59 15.10
N PRO A 455 -6.71 -20.02 14.14
CA PRO A 455 -7.02 -19.93 12.71
C PRO A 455 -8.18 -20.82 12.29
N VAL A 456 -8.25 -22.04 12.83
CA VAL A 456 -9.27 -23.04 12.45
C VAL A 456 -10.63 -22.64 13.01
N ALA A 457 -10.69 -22.22 14.27
CA ALA A 457 -11.93 -21.79 14.89
C ALA A 457 -12.45 -20.48 14.30
N PHE A 458 -11.55 -19.53 13.98
CA PHE A 458 -11.91 -18.28 13.33
C PHE A 458 -12.52 -18.51 11.95
N VAL A 459 -11.87 -19.29 11.09
CA VAL A 459 -12.41 -19.63 9.76
C VAL A 459 -13.74 -20.35 9.89
N ARG A 460 -13.87 -21.32 10.80
CA ARG A 460 -15.13 -22.03 11.04
C ARG A 460 -16.26 -21.08 11.49
N ARG A 461 -15.95 -20.08 12.32
CA ARG A 461 -16.93 -19.13 12.87
C ARG A 461 -17.35 -18.05 11.87
N PHE A 462 -16.42 -17.50 11.09
CA PHE A 462 -16.65 -16.30 10.29
C PHE A 462 -16.63 -16.49 8.77
N ALA A 463 -16.28 -17.67 8.24
CA ALA A 463 -16.24 -17.88 6.79
C ALA A 463 -17.54 -17.50 6.08
N ALA A 464 -18.69 -17.87 6.65
CA ALA A 464 -20.00 -17.54 6.08
C ALA A 464 -20.30 -16.03 6.05
N ASN A 465 -19.73 -15.25 6.98
CA ASN A 465 -19.89 -13.80 7.00
C ASN A 465 -19.07 -13.10 5.92
N PHE A 466 -17.95 -13.70 5.49
CA PHE A 466 -17.07 -13.09 4.49
C PHE A 466 -17.33 -13.55 3.05
N GLY A 467 -18.22 -14.52 2.86
CA GLY A 467 -18.67 -14.97 1.54
C GLY A 467 -19.18 -16.41 1.53
N ALA A 468 -19.80 -16.81 0.43
CA ALA A 468 -20.28 -18.18 0.26
C ALA A 468 -19.13 -19.15 -0.08
N GLY A 469 -19.24 -20.39 0.41
CA GLY A 469 -18.35 -21.49 0.05
C GLY A 469 -16.87 -21.26 0.35
N GLU A 470 -16.00 -21.65 -0.58
CA GLU A 470 -14.54 -21.53 -0.43
C GLU A 470 -14.06 -20.08 -0.39
N LEU A 471 -14.76 -19.15 -1.07
CA LEU A 471 -14.40 -17.73 -1.05
C LEU A 471 -14.46 -17.15 0.36
N GLY A 472 -15.50 -17.50 1.12
CA GLY A 472 -15.64 -17.10 2.52
C GLY A 472 -14.50 -17.61 3.40
N LYS A 473 -14.08 -18.87 3.19
CA LYS A 473 -12.95 -19.48 3.93
C LYS A 473 -11.62 -18.79 3.60
N VAL A 474 -11.36 -18.49 2.33
CA VAL A 474 -10.16 -17.77 1.90
C VAL A 474 -10.11 -16.37 2.50
N ARG A 475 -11.23 -15.63 2.46
CA ARG A 475 -11.31 -14.30 3.05
C ARG A 475 -11.16 -14.33 4.58
N ALA A 476 -11.79 -15.27 5.26
CA ALA A 476 -11.62 -15.46 6.70
C ALA A 476 -10.16 -15.75 7.07
N ARG A 477 -9.47 -16.59 6.29
CA ARG A 477 -8.05 -16.85 6.49
C ARG A 477 -7.19 -15.61 6.26
N ALA A 478 -7.46 -14.85 5.19
CA ALA A 478 -6.74 -13.60 4.94
C ALA A 478 -6.89 -12.57 6.08
N VAL A 479 -8.10 -12.44 6.65
CA VAL A 479 -8.36 -11.61 7.83
C VAL A 479 -7.57 -12.12 9.04
N TYR A 480 -7.57 -13.43 9.30
CA TYR A 480 -6.82 -14.02 10.41
C TYR A 480 -5.30 -13.83 10.24
N ASP A 481 -4.75 -14.13 9.07
CA ASP A 481 -3.32 -14.01 8.80
C ASP A 481 -2.86 -12.55 8.95
N ARG A 482 -3.68 -11.60 8.50
CA ARG A 482 -3.43 -10.17 8.71
C ARG A 482 -3.49 -9.80 10.20
N ALA A 483 -4.48 -10.30 10.94
CA ALA A 483 -4.60 -10.06 12.38
C ALA A 483 -3.38 -10.60 13.13
N SER A 484 -2.98 -11.85 12.86
CA SER A 484 -1.84 -12.49 13.50
C SER A 484 -0.54 -11.73 13.20
N HIS A 485 -0.37 -11.24 11.96
CA HIS A 485 0.75 -10.37 11.60
C HIS A 485 0.74 -9.04 12.38
N VAL A 486 -0.40 -8.34 12.43
CA VAL A 486 -0.54 -7.06 13.17
C VAL A 486 -0.28 -7.26 14.66
N TYR A 487 -0.84 -8.32 15.25
CA TYR A 487 -0.64 -8.66 16.66
C TYR A 487 0.82 -9.01 16.96
N SER A 488 1.43 -9.88 16.16
CA SER A 488 2.84 -10.27 16.29
C SER A 488 3.78 -9.06 16.17
N MET A 489 3.51 -8.15 15.22
CA MET A 489 4.28 -6.91 15.09
C MET A 489 4.10 -6.00 16.30
N THR A 490 2.89 -5.91 16.86
CA THR A 490 2.61 -5.14 18.08
C THR A 490 3.41 -5.69 19.26
N VAL A 491 3.39 -7.02 19.47
CA VAL A 491 4.17 -7.70 20.51
C VAL A 491 5.68 -7.52 20.29
N ALA A 492 6.15 -7.60 19.04
CA ALA A 492 7.56 -7.37 18.70
C ALA A 492 8.01 -5.94 19.01
N LEU A 493 7.17 -4.94 18.71
CA LEU A 493 7.43 -3.54 19.06
C LEU A 493 7.44 -3.33 20.58
N LEU A 494 6.47 -3.92 21.29
CA LEU A 494 6.44 -3.91 22.76
C LEU A 494 7.72 -4.52 23.33
N ALA A 495 8.12 -5.72 22.87
CA ALA A 495 9.35 -6.37 23.29
C ALA A 495 10.61 -5.53 22.97
N LYS A 496 10.62 -4.83 21.84
CA LYS A 496 11.75 -4.00 21.41
C LYS A 496 11.90 -2.69 22.19
N TYR A 497 10.81 -2.08 22.64
CA TYR A 497 10.85 -0.74 23.22
C TYR A 497 10.40 -0.65 24.67
N ALA A 498 9.59 -1.59 25.17
CA ALA A 498 9.16 -1.52 26.57
C ALA A 498 10.35 -1.83 27.49
N PRO A 499 10.56 -0.99 28.54
CA PRO A 499 11.62 -1.21 29.53
C PRO A 499 11.51 -2.56 30.23
N ALA A 500 10.30 -3.12 30.32
CA ALA A 500 10.03 -4.46 30.84
C ALA A 500 10.91 -5.55 30.21
N PHE A 501 11.15 -5.46 28.90
CA PHE A 501 11.90 -6.44 28.11
C PHE A 501 13.34 -5.99 27.81
N ASN A 502 13.65 -4.69 27.98
CA ASN A 502 14.95 -4.10 27.67
C ASN A 502 15.70 -3.65 28.92
N LYS A 503 15.72 -4.49 29.97
CA LYS A 503 16.25 -4.11 31.29
C LYS A 503 17.77 -3.98 31.36
N VAL A 504 18.53 -4.54 30.42
CA VAL A 504 19.99 -4.49 30.46
C VAL A 504 20.58 -4.51 29.05
N SER A 505 20.99 -3.34 28.57
CA SER A 505 21.95 -3.26 27.46
C SER A 505 23.30 -2.89 28.07
N PRO A 506 24.40 -3.63 27.81
CA PRO A 506 25.74 -3.16 28.17
C PRO A 506 25.90 -1.72 27.67
N GLY A 507 26.54 -0.84 28.42
CA GLY A 507 26.66 0.59 28.07
C GLY A 507 27.34 0.90 26.72
N VAL A 508 27.74 -0.13 25.98
CA VAL A 508 28.38 -0.11 24.66
C VAL A 508 27.37 -0.37 23.52
N VAL A 509 26.14 -0.79 23.82
CA VAL A 509 25.08 -1.03 22.82
C VAL A 509 24.14 0.17 22.80
N SER A 510 23.95 0.74 21.61
CA SER A 510 23.05 1.88 21.40
C SER A 510 21.67 1.61 21.99
N LYS A 511 21.12 2.57 22.74
CA LYS A 511 19.75 2.49 23.24
C LYS A 511 18.80 2.62 22.04
N ASN A 512 17.85 1.70 21.91
CA ASN A 512 16.75 1.84 20.97
C ASN A 512 15.85 2.98 21.45
N THR A 513 16.05 4.17 20.90
CA THR A 513 15.13 5.30 21.10
C THR A 513 13.99 5.21 20.12
N LEU A 514 12.77 5.40 20.60
CA LEU A 514 11.63 5.62 19.73
C LEU A 514 11.85 6.89 18.89
N PRO A 515 11.36 6.93 17.63
CA PRO A 515 11.29 8.17 16.85
C PRO A 515 10.49 9.24 17.61
N ALA A 516 10.85 10.51 17.46
CA ALA A 516 10.16 11.63 18.13
C ALA A 516 8.66 11.77 17.78
N SER A 517 8.19 11.05 16.75
CA SER A 517 6.82 11.09 16.23
C SER A 517 5.89 9.97 16.70
N THR A 518 6.35 9.06 17.58
CA THR A 518 5.49 8.05 18.22
C THR A 518 4.90 8.59 19.53
N PRO A 519 3.64 8.24 19.89
CA PRO A 519 3.14 8.47 21.26
C PRO A 519 4.12 7.90 22.28
N ASP A 520 4.21 8.50 23.47
CA ASP A 520 5.08 7.98 24.50
C ASP A 520 4.70 6.53 24.87
N LEU A 521 5.65 5.80 25.42
CA LEU A 521 5.46 4.37 25.71
C LEU A 521 4.36 4.13 26.74
N GLU A 522 4.06 5.10 27.60
CA GLU A 522 2.96 5.01 28.56
C GLU A 522 1.59 5.18 27.87
N ALA A 523 1.50 6.03 26.85
CA ALA A 523 0.31 6.14 26.01
C ALA A 523 0.08 4.89 25.14
N LEU A 524 1.15 4.18 24.76
CA LEU A 524 1.07 2.95 23.96
C LEU A 524 0.80 1.69 24.79
N PHE A 525 1.40 1.60 25.98
CA PHE A 525 1.47 0.35 26.75
C PHE A 525 1.00 0.48 28.22
N GLY A 526 0.58 1.68 28.64
CA GLY A 526 0.18 1.97 30.02
C GLY A 526 1.35 2.28 30.94
N ALA A 527 1.06 2.48 32.23
CA ALA A 527 2.08 2.77 33.24
C ALA A 527 3.17 1.69 33.25
N MET A 528 4.41 2.11 32.97
CA MET A 528 5.56 1.21 32.87
C MET A 528 6.41 1.17 34.15
N ASP A 529 5.84 1.66 35.26
CA ASP A 529 6.47 1.64 36.56
C ASP A 529 6.70 0.19 37.02
N TYR A 530 7.95 -0.26 36.94
CA TYR A 530 8.36 -1.54 37.47
C TYR A 530 8.89 -1.37 38.90
N CYS A 531 8.25 -2.04 39.86
CA CYS A 531 8.88 -2.31 41.15
C CYS A 531 9.92 -3.45 41.04
N GLY A 532 10.86 -3.50 41.98
CA GLY A 532 11.54 -4.75 42.34
C GLY A 532 10.55 -5.68 43.04
N CYS A 533 9.52 -6.13 42.32
CA CYS A 533 8.40 -6.86 42.89
C CYS A 533 8.82 -8.30 43.23
N GLU A 534 8.21 -8.89 44.27
CA GLU A 534 8.39 -10.29 44.64
C GLU A 534 7.94 -11.24 43.51
N HIS A 535 8.43 -12.49 43.50
CA HIS A 535 8.13 -13.45 42.44
C HIS A 535 6.62 -13.70 42.24
N CYS A 536 5.81 -13.65 43.31
CA CYS A 536 4.34 -13.74 43.25
C CYS A 536 3.67 -12.65 42.40
N ARG A 537 4.37 -11.54 42.13
CA ARG A 537 3.88 -10.43 41.28
C ARG A 537 4.54 -10.41 39.90
N SER A 538 5.25 -11.47 39.55
CA SER A 538 5.88 -11.66 38.24
C SER A 538 4.87 -12.16 37.19
N VAL A 539 5.18 -11.93 35.92
CA VAL A 539 4.50 -12.60 34.78
C VAL A 539 4.72 -14.11 34.76
N PHE A 540 5.71 -14.61 35.52
CA PHE A 540 5.98 -16.04 35.73
C PHE A 540 5.42 -16.57 37.06
N SER A 541 4.60 -15.80 37.75
CA SER A 541 4.02 -16.19 39.04
C SER A 541 2.90 -17.24 38.91
N PRO A 542 2.57 -17.95 39.99
CA PRO A 542 1.38 -18.80 40.04
C PRO A 542 0.09 -18.02 39.70
N GLY A 543 -0.03 -16.78 40.14
CA GLY A 543 -1.17 -15.92 39.83
C GLY A 543 -1.28 -15.59 38.35
N ALA A 544 -0.16 -15.26 37.69
CA ALA A 544 -0.13 -15.03 36.24
C ALA A 544 -0.52 -16.29 35.45
N TYR A 545 -0.04 -17.46 35.87
CA TYR A 545 -0.43 -18.74 35.27
C TYR A 545 -1.92 -19.05 35.43
N MET A 546 -2.48 -18.79 36.61
CA MET A 546 -3.92 -18.96 36.86
C MET A 546 -4.76 -18.03 36.00
N VAL A 547 -4.39 -16.74 35.88
CA VAL A 547 -5.09 -15.79 35.00
C VAL A 547 -5.04 -16.24 33.55
N ASP A 548 -3.90 -16.74 33.07
CA ASP A 548 -3.76 -17.26 31.70
C ASP A 548 -4.71 -18.45 31.45
N LEU A 549 -4.81 -19.39 32.40
CA LEU A 549 -5.75 -20.51 32.30
C LEU A 549 -7.22 -20.05 32.29
N LEU A 550 -7.60 -19.11 33.16
CA LEU A 550 -8.98 -18.58 33.20
C LEU A 550 -9.31 -17.82 31.91
N GLN A 551 -8.36 -17.05 31.38
CA GLN A 551 -8.49 -16.35 30.11
C GLN A 551 -8.63 -17.33 28.95
N PHE A 552 -7.84 -18.41 28.93
CA PHE A 552 -7.98 -19.50 27.96
C PHE A 552 -9.37 -20.12 28.01
N LEU A 553 -9.90 -20.42 29.20
CA LEU A 553 -11.24 -21.00 29.37
C LEU A 553 -12.35 -20.05 28.91
N ARG A 554 -12.20 -18.73 29.12
CA ARG A 554 -13.14 -17.72 28.61
C ARG A 554 -13.23 -17.73 27.09
N GLN A 555 -12.18 -18.16 26.41
CA GLN A 555 -12.12 -18.25 24.94
C GLN A 555 -12.59 -19.61 24.41
N GLN A 556 -12.82 -20.59 25.28
CA GLN A 556 -13.34 -21.90 24.89
C GLN A 556 -14.87 -21.94 24.94
N PRO A 557 -15.53 -22.67 24.03
CA PRO A 557 -16.98 -22.82 24.03
C PRO A 557 -17.45 -23.53 25.31
N GLY A 558 -18.46 -22.96 25.97
CA GLY A 558 -19.15 -23.55 27.11
C GLY A 558 -20.55 -24.06 26.77
N THR A 559 -21.32 -24.48 27.77
CA THR A 559 -22.69 -24.97 27.60
C THR A 559 -23.68 -23.86 27.25
N SER A 560 -23.44 -22.63 27.70
CA SER A 560 -24.30 -21.47 27.46
C SER A 560 -23.56 -20.27 26.86
N THR A 561 -22.42 -19.89 27.47
CA THR A 561 -21.57 -18.77 27.05
C THR A 561 -20.16 -19.25 26.72
N ASP A 562 -19.35 -19.53 27.74
CA ASP A 562 -17.96 -19.95 27.65
C ASP A 562 -17.61 -20.96 28.75
N ALA A 563 -16.49 -21.66 28.58
CA ALA A 563 -16.08 -22.72 29.51
C ALA A 563 -15.70 -22.16 30.89
N LEU A 564 -15.29 -20.88 30.97
CA LEU A 564 -15.05 -20.21 32.25
C LEU A 564 -16.35 -20.03 33.04
N SER A 565 -17.44 -19.64 32.39
CA SER A 565 -18.75 -19.46 33.01
C SER A 565 -19.29 -20.79 33.58
N ASP A 566 -19.11 -21.88 32.83
CA ASP A 566 -19.44 -23.23 33.32
C ASP A 566 -18.60 -23.62 34.55
N LEU A 567 -17.32 -23.26 34.56
CA LEU A 567 -16.43 -23.49 35.69
C LEU A 567 -16.82 -22.62 36.89
N GLN A 568 -17.13 -21.34 36.69
CA GLN A 568 -17.55 -20.41 37.73
C GLN A 568 -18.82 -20.88 38.44
N ALA A 569 -19.78 -21.47 37.73
CA ALA A 569 -20.97 -22.06 38.34
C ALA A 569 -20.63 -23.22 39.31
N ARG A 570 -19.54 -23.95 39.04
CA ARG A 570 -19.07 -25.08 39.87
C ARG A 570 -18.07 -24.65 40.94
N ARG A 571 -17.27 -23.63 40.67
CA ARG A 571 -16.15 -23.17 41.49
C ARG A 571 -16.10 -21.63 41.45
N PRO A 572 -17.05 -20.95 42.09
CA PRO A 572 -17.10 -19.48 42.11
C PRO A 572 -15.88 -18.88 42.83
N ASP A 573 -15.29 -19.64 43.75
CA ASP A 573 -14.08 -19.34 44.51
C ASP A 573 -12.87 -19.05 43.60
N LEU A 574 -12.72 -19.77 42.49
CA LEU A 574 -11.57 -19.59 41.58
C LEU A 574 -11.52 -18.21 40.91
N THR A 575 -12.64 -17.47 40.86
CA THR A 575 -12.66 -16.12 40.30
C THR A 575 -12.76 -15.02 41.36
N LYS A 576 -12.81 -15.43 42.64
CA LYS A 576 -12.86 -14.55 43.81
C LYS A 576 -11.59 -14.62 44.65
N ILE A 577 -10.74 -15.62 44.45
CA ILE A 577 -9.43 -15.67 45.10
C ILE A 577 -8.55 -14.51 44.62
N ASP A 578 -7.96 -13.79 45.57
CA ASP A 578 -7.06 -12.69 45.29
C ASP A 578 -5.73 -13.22 44.72
N LEU A 579 -5.17 -12.51 43.75
CA LEU A 579 -3.85 -12.79 43.20
C LEU A 579 -2.73 -12.26 44.13
N SER A 580 -2.79 -12.68 45.39
CA SER A 580 -1.91 -12.24 46.48
C SER A 580 -0.72 -13.20 46.69
N CYS A 581 0.33 -12.70 47.34
CA CYS A 581 1.49 -13.54 47.67
C CYS A 581 1.18 -14.60 48.73
N ALA A 582 0.21 -14.36 49.61
CA ALA A 582 -0.25 -15.34 50.59
C ALA A 582 -0.94 -16.52 49.88
N ASN A 583 -1.94 -16.24 49.04
CA ASN A 583 -2.65 -17.27 48.26
C ASN A 583 -1.73 -18.05 47.32
N ALA A 584 -0.68 -17.41 46.79
CA ALA A 584 0.24 -18.05 45.86
C ALA A 584 1.30 -18.94 46.53
N ASN A 585 1.72 -18.62 47.76
CA ASN A 585 2.92 -19.22 48.35
C ASN A 585 2.73 -19.89 49.71
N THR A 586 1.63 -19.64 50.43
CA THR A 586 1.41 -20.22 51.75
C THR A 586 0.97 -21.68 51.60
N PRO A 587 1.76 -22.68 52.06
CA PRO A 587 1.32 -24.06 52.04
C PRO A 587 0.26 -24.31 53.11
N LEU A 588 -0.77 -25.07 52.76
CA LEU A 588 -1.83 -25.51 53.67
C LEU A 588 -2.30 -26.94 53.35
N PRO A 589 -2.94 -27.64 54.30
CA PRO A 589 -3.48 -28.98 54.05
C PRO A 589 -4.60 -28.94 53.00
N TYR A 590 -4.45 -29.73 51.94
CA TYR A 590 -5.44 -29.77 50.85
C TYR A 590 -6.84 -30.21 51.31
N ILE A 591 -6.93 -31.06 52.32
CA ILE A 591 -8.21 -31.54 52.85
C ILE A 591 -9.05 -30.41 53.47
N ASP A 592 -8.40 -29.39 54.03
CA ASP A 592 -9.09 -28.26 54.63
C ASP A 592 -9.79 -27.44 53.56
N LEU A 593 -9.13 -27.14 52.44
CA LEU A 593 -9.77 -26.50 51.28
C LEU A 593 -10.96 -27.28 50.73
N VAL A 594 -10.88 -28.62 50.72
CA VAL A 594 -11.99 -29.47 50.27
C VAL A 594 -13.17 -29.36 51.22
N ASN A 595 -12.92 -29.39 52.53
CA ASN A 595 -13.97 -29.26 53.54
C ASN A 595 -14.58 -27.86 53.52
N GLU A 596 -13.77 -26.80 53.47
CA GLU A 596 -14.22 -25.41 53.32
C GLU A 596 -15.17 -25.27 52.11
N LEU A 597 -14.77 -25.78 50.94
CA LEU A 597 -15.62 -25.76 49.74
C LEU A 597 -16.91 -26.58 49.92
N LEU A 598 -16.87 -27.75 50.53
CA LEU A 598 -18.07 -28.56 50.75
C LEU A 598 -19.00 -27.93 51.78
N GLU A 599 -18.45 -27.36 52.84
CA GLU A 599 -19.17 -26.61 53.87
C GLU A 599 -19.94 -25.46 53.23
N THR A 600 -19.32 -24.66 52.35
CA THR A 600 -20.02 -23.56 51.63
C THR A 600 -21.19 -24.05 50.76
N ARG A 601 -21.15 -25.30 50.29
CA ARG A 601 -22.26 -25.90 49.51
C ARG A 601 -23.40 -26.39 50.40
N VAL A 602 -23.09 -26.82 51.62
CA VAL A 602 -24.06 -27.29 52.60
C VAL A 602 -24.68 -26.10 53.35
N SER A 603 -23.87 -25.12 53.76
CA SER A 603 -24.32 -23.87 54.38
C SER A 603 -24.67 -22.84 53.31
N GLN A 604 -25.97 -22.68 53.02
CA GLN A 604 -26.44 -21.65 52.07
C GLN A 604 -26.67 -20.28 52.73
N ASP A 605 -26.54 -20.17 54.05
CA ASP A 605 -26.78 -18.95 54.83
C ASP A 605 -25.81 -18.86 56.04
N PRO A 606 -25.06 -17.75 56.22
CA PRO A 606 -24.88 -16.68 55.25
C PRO A 606 -24.11 -17.17 54.02
N ALA A 607 -24.37 -16.54 52.87
CA ALA A 607 -23.58 -16.81 51.68
C ALA A 607 -22.09 -16.48 51.94
N PRO A 608 -21.14 -17.23 51.35
CA PRO A 608 -19.72 -16.96 51.52
C PRO A 608 -19.37 -15.53 51.08
N SER A 609 -18.65 -14.83 51.94
CA SER A 609 -18.01 -13.55 51.66
C SER A 609 -16.78 -13.74 50.76
N ASP A 610 -16.20 -12.63 50.28
CA ASP A 610 -14.98 -12.71 49.47
C ASP A 610 -13.75 -13.07 50.33
N ASP A 611 -13.79 -12.78 51.64
CA ASP A 611 -12.73 -13.11 52.59
C ASP A 611 -12.63 -14.63 52.86
N ASP A 612 -13.73 -15.37 52.73
CA ASP A 612 -13.79 -16.84 52.94
C ASP A 612 -13.00 -17.63 51.89
N TRP A 613 -12.49 -16.97 50.84
CA TRP A 613 -11.67 -17.60 49.78
C TRP A 613 -10.19 -17.27 49.89
N GLN A 614 -9.80 -16.45 50.88
CA GLN A 614 -8.44 -15.94 50.99
C GLN A 614 -7.67 -16.65 52.10
N THR A 615 -6.39 -16.91 51.85
CA THR A 615 -5.43 -17.34 52.87
C THR A 615 -4.82 -16.10 53.53
N THR A 616 -5.09 -15.90 54.81
CA THR A 616 -4.51 -14.77 55.57
C THR A 616 -3.61 -15.24 56.71
N TRP A 617 -3.70 -16.52 57.11
CA TRP A 617 -2.92 -17.07 58.21
C TRP A 617 -1.57 -17.64 57.77
N THR A 618 -0.70 -17.89 58.75
CA THR A 618 0.60 -18.51 58.48
C THR A 618 0.43 -20.01 58.22
N ALA A 619 1.37 -20.60 57.49
CA ALA A 619 1.40 -22.05 57.27
C ALA A 619 1.44 -22.87 58.58
N GLN A 620 1.98 -22.32 59.66
CA GLN A 620 2.01 -23.00 60.97
C GLN A 620 0.62 -23.04 61.60
N ASP A 621 -0.16 -21.95 61.49
CA ASP A 621 -1.52 -21.89 62.01
C ASP A 621 -2.46 -22.77 61.18
N LEU A 622 -2.31 -22.73 59.85
CA LEU A 622 -3.08 -23.55 58.91
C LEU A 622 -2.80 -25.05 59.04
N ALA A 623 -1.62 -25.44 59.54
CA ALA A 623 -1.31 -26.84 59.82
C ALA A 623 -2.04 -27.37 61.07
N LEU A 624 -2.54 -26.49 61.95
CA LEU A 624 -3.23 -26.86 63.18
C LEU A 624 -4.75 -26.92 62.99
N ARG A 625 -5.32 -26.07 62.14
CA ARG A 625 -6.76 -25.96 61.89
C ARG A 625 -7.04 -25.25 60.57
N PRO A 626 -8.21 -25.53 59.93
CA PRO A 626 -8.68 -24.72 58.82
C PRO A 626 -8.89 -23.26 59.26
N GLU A 627 -8.63 -22.34 58.33
CA GLU A 627 -8.84 -20.90 58.53
C GLU A 627 -10.34 -20.60 58.50
N HIS A 628 -11.03 -21.16 57.52
CA HIS A 628 -12.46 -20.96 57.31
C HIS A 628 -13.24 -22.19 57.79
N ARG A 629 -14.33 -21.96 58.54
CA ARG A 629 -15.24 -23.03 59.00
C ARG A 629 -16.66 -22.49 59.03
N HIS A 630 -17.57 -23.09 58.26
CA HIS A 630 -18.97 -22.67 58.20
C HIS A 630 -19.83 -23.51 59.14
N ALA A 631 -20.03 -23.00 60.37
CA ALA A 631 -20.76 -23.69 61.44
C ALA A 631 -22.17 -24.18 61.02
N GLN A 632 -22.86 -23.46 60.14
CA GLN A 632 -24.20 -23.84 59.67
C GLN A 632 -24.22 -25.15 58.87
N ALA A 633 -23.11 -25.54 58.25
CA ALA A 633 -23.00 -26.83 57.60
C ALA A 633 -23.16 -27.97 58.61
N TYR A 634 -22.57 -27.84 59.79
CA TYR A 634 -22.65 -28.85 60.85
C TYR A 634 -23.99 -28.85 61.60
N VAL A 635 -24.69 -27.70 61.62
CA VAL A 635 -26.10 -27.67 62.06
C VAL A 635 -26.97 -28.48 61.09
N ALA A 636 -26.77 -28.34 59.78
CA ALA A 636 -27.50 -29.13 58.79
C ALA A 636 -27.15 -30.63 58.87
N LEU A 637 -25.88 -30.98 59.05
CA LEU A 637 -25.42 -32.36 59.13
C LEU A 637 -25.88 -33.08 60.41
N SER A 638 -25.99 -32.38 61.53
CA SER A 638 -26.52 -32.95 62.78
C SER A 638 -28.03 -33.20 62.74
N ALA A 639 -28.76 -32.51 61.87
CA ALA A 639 -30.19 -32.71 61.65
C ALA A 639 -30.52 -33.73 60.53
N ALA A 640 -29.55 -34.14 59.72
CA ALA A 640 -29.75 -35.01 58.57
C ALA A 640 -29.87 -36.49 58.97
N ALA A 641 -30.89 -37.19 58.44
CA ALA A 641 -31.15 -38.61 58.72
C ALA A 641 -30.70 -39.58 57.62
N TYR A 642 -30.25 -39.05 56.47
CA TYR A 642 -29.74 -39.82 55.33
C TYR A 642 -28.60 -39.04 54.67
N PRO A 643 -27.53 -39.69 54.18
CA PRO A 643 -27.25 -41.14 54.16
C PRO A 643 -26.91 -41.76 55.54
N TRP A 644 -26.78 -43.09 55.62
CA TRP A 644 -26.62 -43.87 56.88
C TRP A 644 -25.41 -43.51 57.76
N HIS A 645 -24.51 -42.64 57.31
CA HIS A 645 -23.42 -42.10 58.11
C HIS A 645 -23.76 -40.76 58.79
N LEU A 646 -25.00 -40.29 58.66
CA LEU A 646 -25.56 -39.12 59.36
C LEU A 646 -26.57 -39.56 60.43
N PRO A 647 -26.83 -38.76 61.48
CA PRO A 647 -26.34 -37.40 61.69
C PRO A 647 -24.86 -37.32 62.06
N PHE A 648 -24.19 -36.24 61.67
CA PHE A 648 -22.82 -35.94 62.07
C PHE A 648 -22.80 -34.73 63.00
N GLU A 649 -22.40 -34.94 64.25
CA GLU A 649 -22.22 -33.89 65.26
C GLU A 649 -20.72 -33.62 65.45
N LEU A 650 -20.25 -32.47 64.96
CA LEU A 650 -18.84 -32.10 65.00
C LEU A 650 -18.32 -32.00 66.44
N ASP A 651 -19.00 -31.23 67.29
CA ASP A 651 -18.56 -30.98 68.67
C ASP A 651 -18.44 -32.28 69.48
N ARG A 652 -19.36 -33.22 69.24
CA ARG A 652 -19.30 -34.55 69.86
C ARG A 652 -18.11 -35.35 69.34
N SER A 653 -17.88 -35.35 68.02
CA SER A 653 -16.76 -36.06 67.41
C SER A 653 -15.42 -35.50 67.88
N GLU A 654 -15.30 -34.17 67.99
CA GLU A 654 -14.12 -33.50 68.55
C GLU A 654 -13.94 -33.87 70.04
N ALA A 655 -15.01 -33.87 70.84
CA ALA A 655 -14.94 -34.26 72.25
C ALA A 655 -14.53 -35.73 72.44
N ASP A 656 -15.13 -36.65 71.68
CA ASP A 656 -14.79 -38.08 71.71
C ASP A 656 -13.31 -38.29 71.33
N LEU A 657 -12.81 -37.60 70.30
CA LEU A 657 -11.39 -37.64 69.90
C LEU A 657 -10.45 -37.13 71.01
N TYR A 658 -10.79 -36.00 71.65
CA TYR A 658 -9.95 -35.48 72.74
C TYR A 658 -9.97 -36.39 73.97
N LEU A 659 -11.11 -36.99 74.32
CA LEU A 659 -11.21 -37.92 75.43
C LEU A 659 -10.42 -39.22 75.15
N ASP A 660 -10.51 -39.74 73.94
CA ASP A 660 -9.73 -40.90 73.49
C ASP A 660 -8.22 -40.64 73.60
N GLU A 661 -7.72 -39.48 73.15
CA GLU A 661 -6.30 -39.09 73.29
C GLU A 661 -5.88 -38.90 74.76
N LEU A 662 -6.81 -38.47 75.62
CA LEU A 662 -6.59 -38.38 77.08
C LEU A 662 -6.73 -39.73 77.80
N GLY A 663 -7.19 -40.77 77.09
CA GLY A 663 -7.36 -42.13 77.60
C GLY A 663 -8.53 -42.30 78.57
N VAL A 664 -9.61 -41.52 78.41
CA VAL A 664 -10.80 -41.53 79.31
C VAL A 664 -12.03 -42.05 78.60
#